data_AF-A0A813L8I5-F1
#
_entry.id   AF-A0A813L8I5-F1
#
_cell.length_a   1.000
_cell.length_b   1.000
_cell.length_c   1.000
_cell.angle_alpha   90.00
_cell.angle_beta   90.00
_cell.angle_gamma   90.00
#
_symmetry.space_group_name_H-M   'P 1'
#
loop_
_entity.id
_entity.type
_entity.pdbx_description
1 polymer ?
#
loop_
_entity_poly.entity_id
_entity_poly.type
_entity_poly.pdbx_seq_one_letter_code
_entity_poly.pdbx_strand_id
1 'polypeptide(L)'
;MAGDMDQQRFEAAMAAVKRHFDNEEFEQALPLVMKALDFNPDHPVVRRSRIYALLNLSMWQDALKVCDNQKGDGEDTSFERAYCLYRLNRFQESLEILNGARKGQNDPEEIARQARLEAQVRYRMADYQACADMYEKLSKDDPEDTGLLVNAVASHVSGDRPNKALSLLNKNEELLESSYELCFNFSCALIDGGRLQEAEERLNQAKDICVQELLQAEDIDAEDASLLEVSLPMWLARHLDVLTAVLIRDSLYSTERAFAAVNSNGSVITWGHTYYGGDSAAVQVSLQSGVTHIYSTERAFAAVKSNGSVITWGDTNCGGSCAAVQASLQSGVTHIYSSKRAFAAVRSDGSVITWGQTDYGGDSAAVQASMQSGVTHIYSTERAFAAVKSDGSVITWGNTNCGGSCAAVQGSLQSGVIHIYSTQWAFAAVKNNGSVVTWGYTYYGGDSEDVQASLQSGVTHIYSTDAAFAAVKSDASVITWGDTDYGGDSEEVHGSLQSGVTHIYSTKRAFAAVKSNGSVITWGDTNCGGDSAAVQASLQSGVTHIYSTERAFAAVRSDGSVITWGDTNCGGSCATVQACLQSGVTHIYSTERAFAAVKSDGSVVTWGDTYYGGDSAAVQGSLQRGVTHIYSTYRAFAAVESNGSVVTWGDTDYGGNNAAVQAYL
;
A
#
# COMPACT_ATOMS: atom_id res chain seq x y z
N MET A 1 -21.55 67.36 -3.73
CA MET A 1 -20.21 67.40 -3.11
C MET A 1 -19.81 66.07 -2.48
N ALA A 2 -20.67 65.38 -1.71
CA ALA A 2 -20.32 64.08 -1.11
C ALA A 2 -20.01 62.96 -2.14
N GLY A 3 -20.87 62.78 -3.16
CA GLY A 3 -20.67 61.72 -4.16
C GLY A 3 -19.45 61.89 -5.09
N ASP A 4 -18.96 63.12 -5.27
CA ASP A 4 -17.76 63.42 -6.08
C ASP A 4 -16.46 63.08 -5.32
N MET A 5 -16.50 63.23 -3.99
CA MET A 5 -15.40 62.88 -3.10
C MET A 5 -15.27 61.37 -2.90
N ASP A 6 -16.39 60.64 -2.85
CA ASP A 6 -16.39 59.18 -2.75
C ASP A 6 -15.92 58.51 -4.05
N GLN A 7 -16.26 59.08 -5.22
CA GLN A 7 -15.76 58.61 -6.51
C GLN A 7 -14.23 58.78 -6.63
N GLN A 8 -13.68 59.95 -6.24
CA GLN A 8 -12.23 60.17 -6.23
C GLN A 8 -11.49 59.23 -5.27
N ARG A 9 -12.09 58.93 -4.11
CA ARG A 9 -11.53 57.97 -3.14
C ARG A 9 -11.56 56.54 -3.65
N PHE A 10 -12.61 56.17 -4.36
CA PHE A 10 -12.73 54.87 -5.02
C PHE A 10 -11.66 54.69 -6.11
N GLU A 11 -11.49 55.68 -6.98
CA GLU A 11 -10.47 55.65 -8.05
C GLU A 11 -9.05 55.58 -7.47
N ALA A 12 -8.76 56.37 -6.42
CA ALA A 12 -7.48 56.31 -5.73
C ALA A 12 -7.22 54.94 -5.07
N ALA A 13 -8.24 54.32 -4.47
CA ALA A 13 -8.13 52.98 -3.91
C ALA A 13 -7.85 51.93 -4.99
N MET A 14 -8.56 51.97 -6.12
CA MET A 14 -8.36 51.02 -7.22
C MET A 14 -7.00 51.20 -7.92
N ALA A 15 -6.50 52.42 -8.03
CA ALA A 15 -5.14 52.67 -8.53
C ALA A 15 -4.07 52.06 -7.61
N ALA A 16 -4.25 52.15 -6.29
CA ALA A 16 -3.36 51.53 -5.32
C ALA A 16 -3.43 49.99 -5.34
N VAL A 17 -4.64 49.42 -5.45
CA VAL A 17 -4.84 47.97 -5.64
C VAL A 17 -4.08 47.48 -6.87
N LYS A 18 -4.23 48.17 -8.01
CA LYS A 18 -3.50 47.80 -9.23
C LYS A 18 -2.00 47.81 -9.02
N ARG A 19 -1.45 48.85 -8.37
CA ARG A 19 -0.01 48.94 -8.10
C ARG A 19 0.50 47.76 -7.27
N HIS A 20 -0.25 47.36 -6.24
CA HIS A 20 0.12 46.22 -5.42
C HIS A 20 0.00 44.89 -6.18
N PHE A 21 -1.01 44.73 -7.05
CA PHE A 21 -1.12 43.54 -7.90
C PHE A 21 0.01 43.45 -8.92
N ASP A 22 0.39 44.56 -9.55
CA ASP A 22 1.52 44.60 -10.49
C ASP A 22 2.86 44.22 -9.79
N ASN A 23 2.93 44.33 -8.46
CA ASN A 23 4.08 43.95 -7.62
C ASN A 23 3.88 42.64 -6.84
N GLU A 24 2.78 41.90 -7.07
CA GLU A 24 2.42 40.67 -6.33
C GLU A 24 2.26 40.84 -4.80
N GLU A 25 1.98 42.07 -4.34
CA GLU A 25 1.81 42.46 -2.92
C GLU A 25 0.36 42.24 -2.46
N PHE A 26 -0.11 40.99 -2.48
CA PHE A 26 -1.53 40.66 -2.26
C PHE A 26 -2.04 40.93 -0.83
N GLU A 27 -1.19 40.77 0.19
CA GLU A 27 -1.53 41.06 1.59
C GLU A 27 -1.82 42.56 1.79
N GLN A 28 -1.08 43.41 1.10
CA GLN A 28 -1.22 44.86 1.12
C GLN A 28 -2.41 45.33 0.26
N ALA A 29 -2.70 44.61 -0.83
CA ALA A 29 -3.82 44.90 -1.71
C ALA A 29 -5.19 44.60 -1.08
N LEU A 30 -5.34 43.50 -0.33
CA LEU A 30 -6.64 43.04 0.17
C LEU A 30 -7.38 44.08 1.04
N PRO A 31 -6.73 44.77 2.02
CA PRO A 31 -7.39 45.84 2.77
C PRO A 31 -7.86 47.02 1.91
N LEU A 32 -7.12 47.35 0.85
CA LEU A 32 -7.49 48.42 -0.09
C LEU A 32 -8.69 48.01 -0.95
N VAL A 33 -8.76 46.74 -1.36
CA VAL A 33 -9.94 46.18 -2.03
C VAL A 33 -11.16 46.22 -1.10
N MET A 34 -11.00 45.86 0.18
CA MET A 34 -12.09 45.96 1.16
C MET A 34 -12.58 47.39 1.33
N LYS A 35 -11.66 48.36 1.39
CA LYS A 35 -12.00 49.79 1.46
C LYS A 35 -12.71 50.28 0.20
N ALA A 36 -12.37 49.77 -0.98
CA ALA A 36 -13.06 50.10 -2.23
C ALA A 36 -14.52 49.59 -2.23
N LEU A 37 -14.80 48.45 -1.57
CA LEU A 37 -16.16 47.94 -1.40
C LEU A 37 -17.03 48.82 -0.51
N ASP A 38 -16.46 49.53 0.47
CA ASP A 38 -17.23 50.46 1.32
C ASP A 38 -17.85 51.60 0.51
N PHE A 39 -17.21 52.00 -0.60
CA PHE A 39 -17.69 53.05 -1.49
C PHE A 39 -18.64 52.51 -2.57
N ASN A 40 -18.40 51.30 -3.08
CA ASN A 40 -19.24 50.67 -4.10
C ASN A 40 -19.28 49.14 -3.95
N PRO A 41 -20.19 48.60 -3.12
CA PRO A 41 -20.22 47.17 -2.76
C PRO A 41 -20.48 46.20 -3.93
N ASP A 42 -21.14 46.68 -4.98
CA ASP A 42 -21.57 45.87 -6.13
C ASP A 42 -20.72 46.09 -7.39
N HIS A 43 -19.61 46.84 -7.30
CA HIS A 43 -18.75 47.10 -8.45
C HIS A 43 -18.05 45.81 -8.94
N PRO A 44 -18.26 45.36 -10.20
CA PRO A 44 -17.73 44.08 -10.69
C PRO A 44 -16.21 43.95 -10.59
N VAL A 45 -15.47 45.00 -10.96
CA VAL A 45 -14.00 44.99 -10.93
C VAL A 45 -13.46 44.81 -9.51
N VAL A 46 -14.05 45.48 -8.50
CA VAL A 46 -13.59 45.40 -7.10
C VAL A 46 -13.85 44.01 -6.54
N ARG A 47 -15.00 43.42 -6.91
CA ARG A 47 -15.33 42.04 -6.56
C ARG A 47 -14.32 41.06 -7.16
N ARG A 48 -13.96 41.21 -8.43
CA ARG A 48 -12.94 40.38 -9.10
C ARG A 48 -11.56 40.55 -8.48
N SER A 49 -11.17 41.78 -8.17
CA SER A 49 -9.94 42.06 -7.42
C SER A 49 -9.95 41.39 -6.04
N ARG A 50 -11.11 41.33 -5.36
CA ARG A 50 -11.24 40.61 -4.07
C ARG A 50 -11.03 39.11 -4.24
N ILE A 51 -11.69 38.49 -5.21
CA ILE A 51 -11.51 37.07 -5.50
C ILE A 51 -10.03 36.79 -5.84
N TYR A 52 -9.45 37.58 -6.74
CA TYR A 52 -8.06 37.41 -7.16
C TYR A 52 -7.06 37.55 -6.01
N ALA A 53 -7.21 38.55 -5.13
CA ALA A 53 -6.36 38.68 -3.95
C ALA A 53 -6.52 37.49 -2.99
N LEU A 54 -7.76 37.06 -2.71
CA LEU A 54 -8.02 35.93 -1.82
C LEU A 54 -7.46 34.61 -2.37
N LEU A 55 -7.54 34.39 -3.69
CA LEU A 55 -6.94 33.22 -4.33
C LEU A 55 -5.41 33.22 -4.18
N ASN A 56 -4.74 34.34 -4.44
CA ASN A 56 -3.28 34.40 -4.29
C ASN A 56 -2.83 34.28 -2.82
N LEU A 57 -3.66 34.71 -1.87
CA LEU A 57 -3.42 34.55 -0.42
C LEU A 57 -3.84 33.18 0.13
N SER A 58 -4.24 32.26 -0.73
CA SER A 58 -4.72 30.93 -0.34
C SER A 58 -5.94 30.91 0.60
N MET A 59 -6.75 31.96 0.57
CA MET A 59 -7.96 32.11 1.37
C MET A 59 -9.20 31.56 0.63
N TRP A 60 -9.14 30.26 0.28
CA TRP A 60 -10.11 29.60 -0.62
C TRP A 60 -11.56 29.66 -0.11
N GLN A 61 -11.77 29.47 1.18
CA GLN A 61 -13.10 29.47 1.78
C GLN A 61 -13.74 30.87 1.70
N ASP A 62 -12.95 31.92 1.84
CA ASP A 62 -13.45 33.29 1.75
C ASP A 62 -13.67 33.70 0.30
N ALA A 63 -12.77 33.31 -0.62
CA ALA A 63 -13.00 33.48 -2.05
C ALA A 63 -14.29 32.78 -2.52
N LEU A 64 -14.53 31.55 -2.06
CA LEU A 64 -15.76 30.80 -2.37
C LEU A 64 -17.02 31.53 -1.88
N LYS A 65 -17.02 32.06 -0.65
CA LYS A 65 -18.14 32.88 -0.14
C LYS A 65 -18.39 34.11 -1.03
N VAL A 66 -17.35 34.71 -1.59
CA VAL A 66 -17.51 35.84 -2.51
C VAL A 66 -18.17 35.40 -3.81
N CYS A 67 -17.78 34.25 -4.37
CA CYS A 67 -18.39 33.68 -5.56
C CYS A 67 -19.85 33.28 -5.32
N ASP A 68 -20.17 32.62 -4.20
CA ASP A 68 -21.53 32.15 -3.87
C ASP A 68 -22.52 33.29 -3.60
N ASN A 69 -22.05 34.45 -3.15
CA ASN A 69 -22.89 35.62 -2.82
C ASN A 69 -23.18 36.54 -4.02
N GLN A 70 -22.99 36.09 -5.27
CA GLN A 70 -23.34 36.87 -6.45
C GLN A 70 -24.86 37.15 -6.52
N LYS A 71 -25.22 38.43 -6.63
CA LYS A 71 -26.57 38.92 -6.95
C LYS A 71 -26.52 39.73 -8.26
N GLY A 72 -27.39 39.42 -9.23
CA GLY A 72 -27.54 40.17 -10.51
C GLY A 72 -26.68 39.66 -11.69
N ASP A 73 -26.67 40.41 -12.80
CA ASP A 73 -25.94 40.14 -14.07
C ASP A 73 -24.42 40.39 -13.95
N GLY A 74 -23.79 39.87 -12.90
CA GLY A 74 -22.33 39.94 -12.73
C GLY A 74 -21.58 39.04 -13.72
N GLU A 75 -20.32 39.38 -14.02
CA GLU A 75 -19.38 38.54 -14.77
C GLU A 75 -19.33 37.10 -14.21
N ASP A 76 -19.18 36.12 -15.09
CA ASP A 76 -19.11 34.69 -14.73
C ASP A 76 -17.89 34.42 -13.83
N THR A 77 -18.13 33.84 -12.65
CA THR A 77 -17.09 33.43 -11.68
C THR A 77 -17.06 31.91 -11.48
N SER A 78 -17.67 31.16 -12.40
CA SER A 78 -17.80 29.71 -12.30
C SER A 78 -16.43 29.03 -12.23
N PHE A 79 -15.42 29.54 -12.96
CA PHE A 79 -14.08 28.99 -12.89
C PHE A 79 -13.44 29.19 -11.52
N GLU A 80 -13.42 30.42 -10.98
CA GLU A 80 -12.84 30.71 -9.67
C GLU A 80 -13.58 29.95 -8.55
N ARG A 81 -14.91 29.80 -8.69
CA ARG A 81 -15.74 29.01 -7.78
C ARG A 81 -15.35 27.52 -7.80
N ALA A 82 -15.23 26.93 -8.99
CA ALA A 82 -14.77 25.55 -9.16
C ALA A 82 -13.34 25.38 -8.60
N TYR A 83 -12.44 26.31 -8.88
CA TYR A 83 -11.07 26.29 -8.38
C TYR A 83 -11.02 26.33 -6.84
N CYS A 84 -11.83 27.17 -6.19
CA CYS A 84 -11.94 27.18 -4.73
C CYS A 84 -12.42 25.83 -4.19
N LEU A 85 -13.47 25.25 -4.80
CA LEU A 85 -14.00 23.94 -4.41
C LEU A 85 -12.95 22.83 -4.57
N TYR A 86 -12.18 22.85 -5.66
CA TYR A 86 -11.03 21.97 -5.87
C TYR A 86 -9.98 22.12 -4.75
N ARG A 87 -9.57 23.35 -4.41
CA ARG A 87 -8.61 23.62 -3.32
C ARG A 87 -9.13 23.25 -1.93
N LEU A 88 -10.45 23.16 -1.76
CA LEU A 88 -11.14 22.73 -0.55
C LEU A 88 -11.47 21.23 -0.54
N ASN A 89 -10.96 20.45 -1.51
CA ASN A 89 -11.23 19.02 -1.68
C ASN A 89 -12.72 18.65 -1.92
N ARG A 90 -13.52 19.59 -2.41
CA ARG A 90 -14.94 19.41 -2.78
C ARG A 90 -15.06 19.11 -4.27
N PHE A 91 -14.48 17.99 -4.69
CA PHE A 91 -14.23 17.67 -6.10
C PHE A 91 -15.50 17.47 -6.93
N GLN A 92 -16.49 16.75 -6.41
CA GLN A 92 -17.75 16.50 -7.11
C GLN A 92 -18.48 17.80 -7.43
N GLU A 93 -18.54 18.73 -6.47
CA GLU A 93 -19.15 20.05 -6.67
C GLU A 93 -18.36 20.89 -7.68
N SER A 94 -17.02 20.86 -7.61
CA SER A 94 -16.16 21.51 -8.61
C SER A 94 -16.46 21.00 -10.02
N LEU A 95 -16.61 19.68 -10.20
CA LEU A 95 -16.89 19.06 -11.48
C LEU A 95 -18.28 19.45 -12.01
N GLU A 96 -19.29 19.54 -11.13
CA GLU A 96 -20.63 20.01 -11.50
C GLU A 96 -20.63 21.46 -11.99
N ILE A 97 -19.86 22.34 -11.34
CA ILE A 97 -19.71 23.73 -11.77
C ILE A 97 -19.02 23.82 -13.13
N LEU A 98 -17.94 23.07 -13.35
CA LEU A 98 -17.22 23.05 -14.63
C LEU A 98 -18.11 22.53 -15.76
N ASN A 99 -18.87 21.46 -15.53
CA ASN A 99 -19.80 20.91 -16.50
C ASN A 99 -20.94 21.90 -16.84
N GLY A 100 -21.37 22.70 -15.88
CA GLY A 100 -22.32 23.79 -16.07
C GLY A 100 -21.74 24.92 -16.93
N ALA A 101 -20.57 25.43 -16.55
CA ALA A 101 -19.89 26.55 -17.21
C ALA A 101 -19.51 26.25 -18.67
N ARG A 102 -19.23 24.99 -18.98
CA ARG A 102 -18.89 24.54 -20.34
C ARG A 102 -20.05 24.67 -21.32
N LYS A 103 -21.31 24.67 -20.85
CA LYS A 103 -22.50 24.77 -21.71
C LYS A 103 -22.67 26.21 -22.21
N GLY A 104 -22.18 26.47 -23.42
CA GLY A 104 -22.31 27.78 -24.09
C GLY A 104 -21.00 28.58 -24.15
N GLN A 105 -19.90 28.06 -23.61
CA GLN A 105 -18.57 28.64 -23.79
C GLN A 105 -18.04 28.31 -25.20
N ASN A 106 -17.63 29.34 -25.94
CA ASN A 106 -17.11 29.21 -27.30
C ASN A 106 -15.66 29.68 -27.43
N ASP A 107 -15.09 30.28 -26.38
CA ASP A 107 -13.70 30.72 -26.35
C ASP A 107 -12.76 29.51 -26.16
N PRO A 108 -11.89 29.19 -27.14
CA PRO A 108 -10.97 28.05 -27.06
C PRO A 108 -10.02 28.11 -25.86
N GLU A 109 -9.56 29.29 -25.46
CA GLU A 109 -8.63 29.45 -24.33
C GLU A 109 -9.32 29.11 -23.00
N GLU A 110 -10.53 29.62 -22.80
CA GLU A 110 -11.34 29.29 -21.62
C GLU A 110 -11.77 27.82 -21.61
N ILE A 111 -12.07 27.23 -22.77
CA ILE A 111 -12.35 25.77 -22.86
C ILE A 111 -11.13 24.95 -22.43
N ALA A 112 -9.93 25.32 -22.88
CA ALA A 112 -8.70 24.63 -22.50
C ALA A 112 -8.39 24.83 -21.02
N ARG A 113 -8.56 26.05 -20.49
CA ARG A 113 -8.39 26.39 -19.07
C ARG A 113 -9.33 25.57 -18.18
N GLN A 114 -10.61 25.47 -18.53
CA GLN A 114 -11.59 24.65 -17.83
C GLN A 114 -11.24 23.15 -17.92
N ALA A 115 -10.83 22.66 -19.08
CA ALA A 115 -10.44 21.26 -19.27
C ALA A 115 -9.20 20.88 -18.44
N ARG A 116 -8.21 21.79 -18.29
CA ARG A 116 -7.05 21.58 -17.42
C ARG A 116 -7.47 21.41 -15.95
N LEU A 117 -8.36 22.27 -15.44
CA LEU A 117 -8.87 22.14 -14.07
C LEU A 117 -9.75 20.89 -13.91
N GLU A 118 -10.57 20.56 -14.91
CA GLU A 118 -11.38 19.34 -14.91
C GLU A 118 -10.50 18.08 -14.81
N ALA A 119 -9.41 18.02 -15.57
CA ALA A 119 -8.45 16.93 -15.50
C ALA A 119 -7.80 16.83 -14.10
N GLN A 120 -7.39 17.94 -13.50
CA GLN A 120 -6.85 17.97 -12.12
C GLN A 120 -7.87 17.46 -11.09
N VAL A 121 -9.13 17.88 -11.21
CA VAL A 121 -10.23 17.43 -10.33
C VAL A 121 -10.44 15.93 -10.49
N ARG A 122 -10.49 15.42 -11.72
CA ARG A 122 -10.66 13.99 -12.00
C ARG A 122 -9.50 13.13 -11.51
N TYR A 123 -8.26 13.63 -11.64
CA TYR A 123 -7.09 12.97 -11.07
C TYR A 123 -7.26 12.79 -9.55
N ARG A 124 -7.69 13.84 -8.83
CA ARG A 124 -7.95 13.77 -7.38
C ARG A 124 -9.11 12.84 -7.01
N MET A 125 -10.05 12.62 -7.91
CA MET A 125 -11.15 11.67 -7.75
C MET A 125 -10.78 10.24 -8.17
N ALA A 126 -9.52 9.98 -8.52
CA ALA A 126 -9.04 8.71 -9.07
C ALA A 126 -9.74 8.29 -10.39
N ASP A 127 -10.36 9.23 -11.10
CA ASP A 127 -10.84 9.04 -12.48
C ASP A 127 -9.67 9.26 -13.46
N TYR A 128 -8.64 8.43 -13.29
CA TYR A 128 -7.38 8.54 -14.02
C TYR A 128 -7.55 8.32 -15.52
N GLN A 129 -8.57 7.54 -15.90
CA GLN A 129 -8.85 7.29 -17.30
C GLN A 129 -9.28 8.55 -18.04
N ALA A 130 -10.34 9.22 -17.56
CA ALA A 130 -10.82 10.44 -18.18
C ALA A 130 -9.80 11.59 -18.04
N CYS A 131 -9.05 11.62 -16.93
CA CYS A 131 -7.96 12.57 -16.74
C CYS A 131 -6.88 12.41 -17.83
N ALA A 132 -6.39 11.19 -18.05
CA ALA A 132 -5.35 10.93 -19.05
C ALA A 132 -5.84 11.24 -20.46
N ASP A 133 -7.09 10.90 -20.80
CA ASP A 133 -7.67 11.19 -22.12
C ASP A 133 -7.78 12.69 -22.37
N MET A 134 -8.08 13.49 -21.33
CA MET A 134 -8.09 14.95 -21.41
C MET A 134 -6.70 15.55 -21.57
N TYR A 135 -5.71 15.13 -20.77
CA TYR A 135 -4.34 15.61 -20.92
C TYR A 135 -3.71 15.18 -22.24
N GLU A 136 -3.98 13.97 -22.73
CA GLU A 136 -3.57 13.54 -24.08
C GLU A 136 -4.15 14.44 -25.17
N LYS A 137 -5.40 14.87 -25.02
CA LYS A 137 -6.03 15.79 -25.97
C LYS A 137 -5.39 17.17 -25.89
N LEU A 138 -5.26 17.73 -24.69
CA LEU A 138 -4.65 19.03 -24.46
C LEU A 138 -3.20 19.06 -24.97
N SER A 139 -2.41 18.01 -24.74
CA SER A 139 -1.04 17.89 -25.24
C SER A 139 -0.95 17.82 -26.77
N LYS A 140 -1.98 17.32 -27.46
CA LYS A 140 -2.04 17.36 -28.93
C LYS A 140 -2.42 18.74 -29.45
N ASP A 141 -3.30 19.44 -28.72
CA ASP A 141 -3.76 20.78 -29.06
C ASP A 141 -2.68 21.84 -28.78
N ASP A 142 -1.79 21.58 -27.80
CA ASP A 142 -0.68 22.45 -27.38
C ASP A 142 0.61 21.63 -27.14
N PRO A 143 1.35 21.23 -28.20
CA PRO A 143 2.54 20.39 -28.08
C PRO A 143 3.76 21.07 -27.44
N GLU A 144 3.76 22.40 -27.32
CA GLU A 144 4.86 23.17 -26.72
C GLU A 144 4.83 23.10 -25.18
N ASP A 145 3.66 22.88 -24.57
CA ASP A 145 3.50 22.68 -23.13
C ASP A 145 3.77 21.20 -22.76
N THR A 146 5.04 20.89 -22.54
CA THR A 146 5.52 19.56 -22.12
C THR A 146 4.90 19.07 -20.81
N GLY A 147 4.44 19.99 -19.94
CA GLY A 147 3.74 19.68 -18.70
C GLY A 147 2.43 18.94 -18.94
N LEU A 148 1.76 19.15 -20.08
CA LEU A 148 0.55 18.40 -20.44
C LEU A 148 0.85 16.93 -20.73
N LEU A 149 1.98 16.65 -21.40
CA LEU A 149 2.42 15.28 -21.66
C LEU A 149 2.85 14.59 -20.35
N VAL A 150 3.61 15.28 -19.49
CA VAL A 150 3.98 14.79 -18.16
C VAL A 150 2.74 14.34 -17.39
N ASN A 151 1.70 15.19 -17.34
CA ASN A 151 0.45 14.89 -16.66
C ASN A 151 -0.34 13.76 -17.33
N ALA A 152 -0.34 13.66 -18.66
CA ALA A 152 -0.98 12.56 -19.39
C ALA A 152 -0.34 11.21 -19.04
N VAL A 153 0.99 11.16 -19.04
CA VAL A 153 1.76 9.95 -18.70
C VAL A 153 1.52 9.57 -17.24
N ALA A 154 1.66 10.51 -16.30
CA ALA A 154 1.40 10.28 -14.89
C ALA A 154 -0.02 9.74 -14.63
N SER A 155 -1.02 10.25 -15.37
CA SER A 155 -2.41 9.79 -15.30
C SER A 155 -2.58 8.36 -15.84
N HIS A 156 -1.85 7.96 -16.89
CA HIS A 156 -1.88 6.57 -17.37
C HIS A 156 -1.22 5.60 -16.40
N VAL A 157 -0.09 5.98 -15.80
CA VAL A 157 0.60 5.19 -14.76
C VAL A 157 -0.34 5.01 -13.56
N SER A 158 -0.87 6.11 -13.03
CA SER A 158 -1.79 6.07 -11.87
C SER A 158 -3.08 5.28 -12.13
N GLY A 159 -3.48 5.17 -13.40
CA GLY A 159 -4.65 4.40 -13.84
C GLY A 159 -4.35 2.96 -14.26
N ASP A 160 -3.21 2.39 -13.87
CA ASP A 160 -2.79 1.01 -14.18
C ASP A 160 -2.79 0.70 -15.70
N ARG A 161 -2.30 1.67 -16.49
CA ARG A 161 -2.14 1.54 -17.95
C ARG A 161 -0.68 1.80 -18.38
N PRO A 162 0.30 1.06 -17.83
CA PRO A 162 1.72 1.27 -18.13
C PRO A 162 2.01 1.15 -19.63
N ASN A 163 1.42 0.20 -20.34
CA ASN A 163 1.62 0.04 -21.79
C ASN A 163 1.22 1.28 -22.61
N LYS A 164 0.19 2.01 -22.17
CA LYS A 164 -0.27 3.23 -22.82
C LYS A 164 0.69 4.39 -22.52
N ALA A 165 1.15 4.51 -21.27
CA ALA A 165 2.19 5.44 -20.86
C ALA A 165 3.49 5.22 -21.65
N LEU A 166 3.99 3.99 -21.69
CA LEU A 166 5.18 3.59 -22.44
C LEU A 166 5.01 3.90 -23.95
N SER A 167 3.83 3.65 -24.52
CA SER A 167 3.57 3.99 -25.93
C SER A 167 3.60 5.49 -26.20
N LEU A 168 3.15 6.33 -25.26
CA LEU A 168 3.21 7.78 -25.39
C LEU A 168 4.66 8.28 -25.27
N LEU A 169 5.41 7.75 -24.31
CA LEU A 169 6.81 8.13 -24.07
C LEU A 169 7.70 7.72 -25.25
N ASN A 170 7.53 6.51 -25.79
CA ASN A 170 8.27 6.05 -26.97
C ASN A 170 7.99 6.89 -28.23
N LYS A 171 6.82 7.55 -28.32
CA LYS A 171 6.52 8.47 -29.42
C LYS A 171 7.17 9.85 -29.26
N ASN A 172 7.63 10.16 -28.05
CA ASN A 172 8.21 11.44 -27.67
C ASN A 172 9.61 11.22 -27.05
N GLU A 173 10.36 10.26 -27.57
CA GLU A 173 11.65 9.82 -27.00
C GLU A 173 12.67 10.97 -26.91
N GLU A 174 12.64 11.90 -27.86
CA GLU A 174 13.50 13.08 -27.88
C GLU A 174 13.34 13.95 -26.62
N LEU A 175 12.15 14.01 -26.02
CA LEU A 175 11.90 14.78 -24.80
C LEU A 175 12.48 14.10 -23.54
N LEU A 176 12.80 12.81 -23.60
CA LEU A 176 13.41 12.08 -22.49
C LEU A 176 14.87 12.49 -22.27
N GLU A 177 15.51 13.16 -23.24
CA GLU A 177 16.88 13.66 -23.06
C GLU A 177 16.94 14.95 -22.22
N SER A 178 15.81 15.65 -22.09
CA SER A 178 15.75 16.99 -21.48
C SER A 178 14.67 17.17 -20.43
N SER A 179 13.88 16.14 -20.10
CA SER A 179 12.82 16.22 -19.10
C SER A 179 12.97 15.14 -18.03
N TYR A 180 13.44 15.54 -16.85
CA TYR A 180 13.55 14.62 -15.72
C TYR A 180 12.18 14.08 -15.27
N GLU A 181 11.11 14.87 -15.35
CA GLU A 181 9.75 14.44 -15.00
C GLU A 181 9.22 13.34 -15.93
N LEU A 182 9.51 13.42 -17.23
CA LEU A 182 9.15 12.35 -18.18
C LEU A 182 9.99 11.09 -17.95
N CYS A 183 11.29 11.21 -17.69
CA CYS A 183 12.13 10.07 -17.31
C CYS A 183 11.66 9.40 -16.01
N PHE A 184 11.27 10.20 -15.02
CA PHE A 184 10.70 9.71 -13.77
C PHE A 184 9.40 8.94 -14.03
N ASN A 185 8.43 9.54 -14.74
CA ASN A 185 7.18 8.86 -15.06
C ASN A 185 7.41 7.63 -15.95
N PHE A 186 8.44 7.62 -16.79
CA PHE A 186 8.83 6.44 -17.57
C PHE A 186 9.33 5.31 -16.67
N SER A 187 10.15 5.64 -15.67
CA SER A 187 10.59 4.66 -14.67
C SER A 187 9.39 4.07 -13.91
N CYS A 188 8.40 4.87 -13.51
CA CYS A 188 7.17 4.37 -12.90
C CYS A 188 6.40 3.43 -13.83
N ALA A 189 6.23 3.80 -15.10
CA ALA A 189 5.56 2.94 -16.09
C ALA A 189 6.31 1.62 -16.34
N LEU A 190 7.65 1.63 -16.26
CA LEU A 190 8.49 0.44 -16.37
C LEU A 190 8.39 -0.45 -15.12
N ILE A 191 8.30 0.14 -13.92
CA ILE A 191 8.06 -0.58 -12.65
C ILE A 191 6.71 -1.30 -12.71
N ASP A 192 5.64 -0.60 -13.06
CA ASP A 192 4.30 -1.19 -13.22
C ASP A 192 4.28 -2.29 -14.28
N GLY A 193 5.15 -2.17 -15.30
CA GLY A 193 5.35 -3.20 -16.33
C GLY A 193 6.29 -4.35 -15.95
N GLY A 194 6.83 -4.37 -14.72
CA GLY A 194 7.79 -5.38 -14.24
C GLY A 194 9.19 -5.31 -14.86
N ARG A 195 9.54 -4.21 -15.53
CA ARG A 195 10.82 -3.99 -16.25
C ARG A 195 11.81 -3.22 -15.37
N LEU A 196 12.16 -3.80 -14.22
CA LEU A 196 12.87 -3.10 -13.14
C LEU A 196 14.27 -2.58 -13.52
N GLN A 197 15.03 -3.35 -14.30
CA GLN A 197 16.38 -2.92 -14.73
C GLN A 197 16.33 -1.67 -15.62
N GLU A 198 15.40 -1.63 -16.57
CA GLU A 198 15.20 -0.47 -17.44
C GLU A 198 14.64 0.72 -16.64
N ALA A 199 13.81 0.45 -15.62
CA ALA A 199 13.32 1.49 -14.73
C ALA A 199 14.46 2.16 -13.94
N GLU A 200 15.42 1.37 -13.43
CA GLU A 200 16.60 1.87 -12.73
C GLU A 200 17.46 2.75 -13.65
N GLU A 201 17.74 2.32 -14.89
CA GLU A 201 18.47 3.11 -15.89
C GLU A 201 17.79 4.46 -16.15
N ARG A 202 16.46 4.45 -16.31
CA ARG A 202 15.68 5.67 -16.57
C ARG A 202 15.57 6.58 -15.36
N LEU A 203 15.56 6.02 -14.15
CA LEU A 203 15.58 6.79 -12.92
C LEU A 203 16.91 7.50 -12.71
N ASN A 204 18.03 6.83 -13.02
CA ASN A 204 19.35 7.45 -12.99
C ASN A 204 19.44 8.60 -14.01
N GLN A 205 18.90 8.40 -15.22
CA GLN A 205 18.81 9.47 -16.21
C GLN A 205 17.97 10.66 -15.71
N ALA A 206 16.84 10.41 -15.04
CA ALA A 206 16.03 11.48 -14.44
C ALA A 206 16.83 12.27 -13.39
N LYS A 207 17.59 11.56 -12.54
CA LYS A 207 18.46 12.18 -11.53
C LYS A 207 19.49 13.10 -12.20
N ASP A 208 20.18 12.62 -13.24
CA ASP A 208 21.24 13.37 -13.92
C ASP A 208 20.70 14.66 -14.56
N ILE A 209 19.56 14.58 -15.26
CA ILE A 209 18.92 15.74 -15.89
C ILE A 209 18.50 16.77 -14.82
N CYS A 210 17.87 16.32 -13.73
CA CYS A 210 17.43 17.21 -12.66
C CYS A 210 18.59 17.94 -12.00
N VAL A 211 19.70 17.24 -11.72
CA VAL A 211 20.91 17.85 -11.15
C VAL A 211 21.49 18.90 -12.11
N GLN A 212 21.53 18.61 -13.41
CA GLN A 212 22.01 19.56 -14.41
C GLN A 212 21.15 20.84 -14.48
N GLU A 213 19.82 20.71 -14.45
CA GLU A 213 18.92 21.87 -14.42
C GLU A 213 19.10 22.73 -13.16
N LEU A 214 19.24 22.10 -11.99
CA LEU A 214 19.47 22.80 -10.73
C LEU A 214 20.81 23.56 -10.72
N LEU A 215 21.89 22.93 -11.21
CA LEU A 215 23.20 23.58 -11.32
C LEU A 215 23.14 24.81 -12.22
N GLN A 216 22.41 24.74 -13.33
CA GLN A 216 22.20 25.88 -14.22
C GLN A 216 21.34 26.98 -13.58
N ALA A 217 20.33 26.63 -12.79
CA ALA A 217 19.46 27.59 -12.14
C ALA A 217 20.14 28.35 -10.98
N GLU A 218 21.06 27.72 -10.26
CA GLU A 218 21.77 28.31 -9.13
C GLU A 218 23.12 28.97 -9.50
N ASP A 219 23.54 28.91 -10.78
CA ASP A 219 24.80 29.46 -11.28
C ASP A 219 26.05 28.88 -10.55
N ILE A 220 25.96 27.61 -10.17
CA ILE A 220 26.99 26.87 -9.40
C ILE A 220 27.88 26.07 -10.36
N ASP A 221 29.19 26.13 -10.15
CA ASP A 221 30.20 25.40 -10.92
C ASP A 221 30.26 23.91 -10.58
N ALA A 222 30.68 23.09 -11.55
CA ALA A 222 30.64 21.63 -11.47
C ALA A 222 31.46 21.02 -10.31
N GLU A 223 32.41 21.76 -9.73
CA GLU A 223 33.19 21.33 -8.55
C GLU A 223 32.39 21.44 -7.24
N ASP A 224 31.41 22.35 -7.15
CA ASP A 224 30.58 22.57 -5.96
C ASP A 224 29.26 21.74 -5.99
N ALA A 225 29.04 20.97 -7.06
CA ALA A 225 27.86 20.11 -7.26
C ALA A 225 27.63 19.06 -6.16
N SER A 226 28.69 18.64 -5.44
CA SER A 226 28.60 17.68 -4.34
C SER A 226 27.84 18.21 -3.11
N LEU A 227 27.68 19.54 -2.98
CA LEU A 227 26.92 20.16 -1.88
C LEU A 227 25.40 20.20 -2.16
N LEU A 228 24.98 20.03 -3.42
CA LEU A 228 23.57 20.07 -3.86
C LEU A 228 22.81 18.74 -3.70
N GLU A 229 23.47 17.63 -3.35
CA GLU A 229 22.73 16.39 -2.98
C GLU A 229 21.73 16.63 -1.83
N VAL A 230 21.98 17.67 -1.01
CA VAL A 230 21.12 18.07 0.11
C VAL A 230 19.96 18.99 -0.34
N SER A 231 20.02 19.55 -1.55
CA SER A 231 19.04 20.49 -2.11
C SER A 231 18.34 19.98 -3.37
N LEU A 232 18.47 18.69 -3.72
CA LEU A 232 17.50 18.03 -4.60
C LEU A 232 16.09 18.42 -4.13
N PRO A 233 15.18 18.79 -5.04
CA PRO A 233 13.81 19.10 -4.70
C PRO A 233 13.30 18.03 -3.75
N MET A 234 12.83 18.44 -2.57
CA MET A 234 12.43 17.54 -1.48
C MET A 234 11.40 16.48 -1.93
N TRP A 235 10.72 16.75 -3.05
CA TRP A 235 9.90 15.81 -3.80
C TRP A 235 10.74 14.73 -4.52
N LEU A 236 11.70 15.09 -5.40
CA LEU A 236 12.49 14.12 -6.16
C LEU A 236 13.40 13.27 -5.26
N ALA A 237 14.07 13.85 -4.25
CA ALA A 237 14.87 13.07 -3.29
C ALA A 237 14.02 12.04 -2.54
N ARG A 238 12.83 12.44 -2.07
CA ARG A 238 11.89 11.55 -1.39
C ARG A 238 11.31 10.50 -2.33
N HIS A 239 11.15 10.78 -3.62
CA HIS A 239 10.65 9.80 -4.60
C HIS A 239 11.76 8.89 -5.14
N LEU A 240 13.01 9.37 -5.25
CA LEU A 240 14.18 8.56 -5.58
C LEU A 240 14.51 7.63 -4.43
N ASP A 241 14.55 8.11 -3.18
CA ASP A 241 14.75 7.25 -2.00
C ASP A 241 13.61 6.25 -1.84
N VAL A 242 12.37 6.63 -2.17
CA VAL A 242 11.23 5.70 -2.22
C VAL A 242 11.37 4.73 -3.38
N LEU A 243 11.89 5.11 -4.54
CA LEU A 243 12.09 4.20 -5.68
C LEU A 243 13.31 3.29 -5.51
N THR A 244 14.40 3.75 -4.92
CA THR A 244 15.55 2.93 -4.53
C THR A 244 15.13 2.00 -3.39
N ALA A 245 14.32 2.49 -2.44
CA ALA A 245 13.64 1.63 -1.50
C ALA A 245 12.67 0.66 -2.20
N VAL A 246 11.97 1.04 -3.29
CA VAL A 246 11.14 0.13 -4.12
C VAL A 246 11.98 -0.88 -4.88
N LEU A 247 13.19 -0.53 -5.32
CA LEU A 247 14.14 -1.44 -5.93
C LEU A 247 14.77 -2.39 -4.88
N ILE A 248 14.79 -1.99 -3.59
CA ILE A 248 15.15 -2.83 -2.44
C ILE A 248 13.90 -3.53 -1.83
N ARG A 249 12.67 -3.14 -2.19
CA ARG A 249 11.42 -3.58 -1.53
C ARG A 249 11.15 -5.08 -1.68
N ASP A 250 11.75 -5.73 -2.66
CA ASP A 250 11.58 -7.16 -2.91
C ASP A 250 12.87 -7.96 -2.68
N SER A 251 13.80 -7.40 -1.91
CA SER A 251 15.13 -7.95 -1.75
C SER A 251 15.36 -8.63 -0.40
N LEU A 252 14.38 -8.75 0.50
CA LEU A 252 14.56 -9.48 1.76
C LEU A 252 13.40 -10.43 2.06
N TYR A 253 13.75 -11.69 2.28
CA TYR A 253 12.84 -12.81 2.49
C TYR A 253 13.19 -13.52 3.79
N SER A 254 12.23 -14.16 4.44
CA SER A 254 12.46 -14.88 5.68
C SER A 254 11.80 -16.26 5.73
N THR A 255 12.46 -17.18 6.43
CA THR A 255 11.82 -18.35 7.07
C THR A 255 11.57 -18.00 8.54
N GLU A 256 11.18 -18.97 9.37
CA GLU A 256 11.06 -18.71 10.81
C GLU A 256 12.35 -18.21 11.46
N ARG A 257 13.54 -18.60 10.94
CA ARG A 257 14.83 -18.35 11.62
C ARG A 257 15.98 -17.89 10.73
N ALA A 258 15.72 -17.62 9.46
CA ALA A 258 16.74 -17.18 8.53
C ALA A 258 16.20 -16.10 7.60
N PHE A 259 17.11 -15.31 7.07
CA PHE A 259 16.86 -14.33 6.04
C PHE A 259 17.60 -14.69 4.75
N ALA A 260 17.02 -14.29 3.62
CA ALA A 260 17.64 -14.33 2.31
C ALA A 260 17.44 -12.99 1.63
N ALA A 261 18.52 -12.36 1.15
CA ALA A 261 18.48 -11.11 0.42
C ALA A 261 18.78 -11.30 -1.07
N VAL A 262 18.04 -10.63 -1.95
CA VAL A 262 18.25 -10.65 -3.42
C VAL A 262 18.79 -9.30 -3.87
N ASN A 263 20.02 -9.26 -4.36
CA ASN A 263 20.63 -8.04 -4.89
C ASN A 263 20.07 -7.67 -6.27
N SER A 264 20.34 -6.45 -6.75
CA SER A 264 19.86 -5.95 -8.06
C SER A 264 20.27 -6.82 -9.26
N ASN A 265 21.41 -7.51 -9.19
CA ASN A 265 21.85 -8.47 -10.20
C ASN A 265 21.19 -9.87 -10.08
N GLY A 266 20.27 -10.05 -9.13
CA GLY A 266 19.62 -11.31 -8.78
C GLY A 266 20.53 -12.32 -8.06
N SER A 267 21.63 -11.86 -7.44
CA SER A 267 22.44 -12.70 -6.55
C SER A 267 21.80 -12.79 -5.16
N VAL A 268 21.98 -13.92 -4.47
CA VAL A 268 21.37 -14.16 -3.15
C VAL A 268 22.41 -14.25 -2.04
N ILE A 269 22.15 -13.54 -0.95
CA ILE A 269 22.91 -13.60 0.31
C ILE A 269 21.98 -14.18 1.38
N THR A 270 22.46 -15.09 2.23
CA THR A 270 21.64 -15.68 3.30
C THR A 270 22.34 -15.56 4.65
N TRP A 271 21.55 -15.47 5.73
CA TRP A 271 22.05 -15.51 7.11
C TRP A 271 20.96 -16.01 8.08
N GLY A 272 21.37 -16.33 9.32
CA GLY A 272 20.51 -16.92 10.35
C GLY A 272 20.76 -18.43 10.52
N HIS A 273 19.78 -19.17 11.03
CA HIS A 273 19.97 -20.58 11.35
C HIS A 273 20.15 -21.44 10.09
N THR A 274 21.25 -22.22 10.05
CA THR A 274 21.64 -23.03 8.89
C THR A 274 20.54 -23.99 8.42
N TYR A 275 19.94 -24.74 9.35
CA TYR A 275 18.83 -25.67 9.06
C TYR A 275 17.53 -25.00 8.57
N TYR A 276 17.39 -23.68 8.74
CA TYR A 276 16.21 -22.90 8.31
C TYR A 276 16.49 -22.11 7.03
N GLY A 277 17.59 -22.41 6.32
CA GLY A 277 17.95 -21.75 5.06
C GLY A 277 18.95 -20.59 5.21
N GLY A 278 19.53 -20.39 6.40
CA GLY A 278 20.60 -19.40 6.63
C GLY A 278 21.97 -19.81 6.06
N ASP A 279 22.09 -21.02 5.52
CA ASP A 279 23.26 -21.50 4.77
C ASP A 279 22.84 -21.94 3.36
N SER A 280 23.27 -21.17 2.35
CA SER A 280 23.07 -21.45 0.93
C SER A 280 24.33 -21.96 0.22
N ALA A 281 25.42 -22.30 0.94
CA ALA A 281 26.72 -22.62 0.35
C ALA A 281 26.66 -23.75 -0.69
N ALA A 282 25.82 -24.77 -0.45
CA ALA A 282 25.63 -25.89 -1.36
C ALA A 282 25.03 -25.52 -2.73
N VAL A 283 24.30 -24.41 -2.81
CA VAL A 283 23.62 -23.93 -4.03
C VAL A 283 24.11 -22.55 -4.49
N GLN A 284 25.13 -21.98 -3.83
CA GLN A 284 25.55 -20.59 -4.02
C GLN A 284 25.92 -20.28 -5.47
N VAL A 285 26.53 -21.23 -6.19
CA VAL A 285 26.87 -21.07 -7.62
C VAL A 285 25.62 -20.82 -8.47
N SER A 286 24.49 -21.45 -8.13
CA SER A 286 23.22 -21.26 -8.83
C SER A 286 22.50 -19.96 -8.46
N LEU A 287 22.91 -19.34 -7.34
CA LEU A 287 22.36 -18.11 -6.78
C LEU A 287 23.24 -16.87 -7.03
N GLN A 288 24.17 -16.93 -7.99
CA GLN A 288 25.06 -15.79 -8.31
C GLN A 288 24.41 -14.69 -9.14
N SER A 289 23.27 -14.96 -9.79
CA SER A 289 22.53 -13.98 -10.58
C SER A 289 21.18 -14.50 -11.02
N GLY A 290 20.30 -13.58 -11.44
CA GLY A 290 19.07 -13.89 -12.15
C GLY A 290 17.94 -14.49 -11.31
N VAL A 291 18.08 -14.55 -9.98
CA VAL A 291 16.93 -14.76 -9.09
C VAL A 291 16.06 -13.51 -9.14
N THR A 292 14.75 -13.70 -9.31
CA THR A 292 13.77 -12.61 -9.31
C THR A 292 12.94 -12.61 -8.04
N HIS A 293 12.61 -13.79 -7.50
CA HIS A 293 11.80 -13.93 -6.28
C HIS A 293 12.26 -15.12 -5.45
N ILE A 294 12.09 -15.04 -4.13
CA ILE A 294 12.27 -16.17 -3.21
C ILE A 294 10.95 -16.44 -2.50
N TYR A 295 10.62 -17.72 -2.35
CA TYR A 295 9.48 -18.21 -1.59
C TYR A 295 9.97 -19.02 -0.41
N SER A 296 9.24 -19.04 0.70
CA SER A 296 9.63 -19.76 1.91
C SER A 296 8.55 -20.70 2.41
N THR A 297 8.98 -21.78 3.07
CA THR A 297 8.20 -22.52 4.05
C THR A 297 8.70 -22.16 5.45
N GLU A 298 8.28 -22.89 6.49
CA GLU A 298 8.78 -22.71 7.86
C GLU A 298 10.33 -22.72 7.93
N ARG A 299 10.99 -23.54 7.11
CA ARG A 299 12.44 -23.85 7.24
C ARG A 299 13.22 -23.97 5.93
N ALA A 300 12.61 -23.66 4.79
CA ALA A 300 13.27 -23.78 3.50
C ALA A 300 12.92 -22.61 2.58
N PHE A 301 13.80 -22.37 1.61
CA PHE A 301 13.64 -21.38 0.56
C PHE A 301 13.57 -22.04 -0.82
N ALA A 302 12.83 -21.41 -1.73
CA ALA A 302 12.75 -21.72 -3.15
C ALA A 302 12.91 -20.43 -3.97
N ALA A 303 14.04 -20.24 -4.63
CA ALA A 303 14.30 -19.12 -5.53
C ALA A 303 13.80 -19.42 -6.94
N VAL A 304 13.03 -18.50 -7.52
CA VAL A 304 12.63 -18.51 -8.93
C VAL A 304 13.55 -17.58 -9.70
N LYS A 305 14.12 -18.08 -10.80
CA LYS A 305 14.96 -17.28 -11.71
C LYS A 305 14.14 -16.66 -12.84
N SER A 306 14.70 -15.70 -13.55
CA SER A 306 14.05 -14.99 -14.68
C SER A 306 13.57 -15.91 -15.81
N ASN A 307 14.19 -17.09 -15.99
CA ASN A 307 13.76 -18.11 -16.94
C ASN A 307 12.68 -19.07 -16.38
N GLY A 308 12.22 -18.85 -15.15
CA GLY A 308 11.27 -19.70 -14.43
C GLY A 308 11.87 -21.01 -13.90
N SER A 309 13.21 -21.13 -13.80
CA SER A 309 13.86 -22.26 -13.11
C SER A 309 13.84 -22.07 -11.60
N VAL A 310 13.79 -23.18 -10.84
CA VAL A 310 13.72 -23.16 -9.37
C VAL A 310 14.98 -23.76 -8.73
N ILE A 311 15.50 -23.07 -7.72
CA ILE A 311 16.60 -23.52 -6.85
C ILE A 311 16.09 -23.56 -5.42
N THR A 312 16.33 -24.65 -4.68
CA THR A 312 15.87 -24.82 -3.29
C THR A 312 17.02 -25.05 -2.33
N TRP A 313 16.88 -24.61 -1.08
CA TRP A 313 17.80 -24.89 0.03
C TRP A 313 17.08 -24.81 1.39
N GLY A 314 17.74 -25.28 2.45
CA GLY A 314 17.17 -25.40 3.81
C GLY A 314 16.80 -26.85 4.18
N ASP A 315 15.87 -27.03 5.13
CA ASP A 315 15.43 -28.35 5.58
C ASP A 315 14.73 -29.13 4.45
N THR A 316 15.25 -30.31 4.10
CA THR A 316 14.68 -31.18 3.08
C THR A 316 13.27 -31.67 3.43
N ASN A 317 12.95 -31.84 4.72
CA ASN A 317 11.61 -32.15 5.21
C ASN A 317 10.65 -30.95 5.16
N CYS A 318 11.13 -29.77 4.80
CA CYS A 318 10.32 -28.57 4.60
C CYS A 318 10.39 -28.06 3.15
N GLY A 319 10.85 -28.89 2.20
CA GLY A 319 10.92 -28.52 0.79
C GLY A 319 12.27 -27.93 0.34
N GLY A 320 13.30 -27.97 1.20
CA GLY A 320 14.67 -27.53 0.88
C GLY A 320 15.41 -28.37 -0.15
N SER A 321 14.76 -29.39 -0.71
CA SER A 321 15.23 -30.12 -1.89
C SER A 321 14.08 -30.43 -2.83
N CYS A 322 14.22 -30.04 -4.09
CA CYS A 322 13.32 -30.39 -5.19
C CYS A 322 13.92 -31.43 -6.16
N ALA A 323 14.93 -32.20 -5.74
CA ALA A 323 15.66 -33.13 -6.60
C ALA A 323 14.76 -34.15 -7.33
N ALA A 324 13.70 -34.62 -6.67
CA ALA A 324 12.74 -35.57 -7.25
C ALA A 324 11.91 -34.99 -8.41
N VAL A 325 11.75 -33.67 -8.46
CA VAL A 325 10.94 -32.95 -9.46
C VAL A 325 11.75 -31.93 -10.26
N GLN A 326 13.08 -31.91 -10.12
CA GLN A 326 13.96 -30.89 -10.72
C GLN A 326 13.80 -30.77 -12.23
N ALA A 327 13.58 -31.89 -12.93
CA ALA A 327 13.36 -31.90 -14.38
C ALA A 327 12.12 -31.09 -14.79
N SER A 328 11.10 -31.01 -13.94
CA SER A 328 9.87 -30.26 -14.16
C SER A 328 9.95 -28.79 -13.73
N LEU A 329 11.05 -28.38 -13.09
CA LEU A 329 11.31 -27.04 -12.55
C LEU A 329 12.49 -26.33 -13.25
N GLN A 330 12.83 -26.74 -14.47
CA GLN A 330 13.93 -26.15 -15.24
C GLN A 330 13.56 -24.84 -15.95
N SER A 331 12.26 -24.56 -16.12
CA SER A 331 11.75 -23.32 -16.70
C SER A 331 10.24 -23.21 -16.50
N GLY A 332 9.70 -22.00 -16.75
CA GLY A 332 8.26 -21.76 -16.89
C GLY A 332 7.47 -21.73 -15.59
N VAL A 333 8.10 -21.84 -14.42
CA VAL A 333 7.45 -21.51 -13.14
C VAL A 333 7.22 -20.00 -13.09
N THR A 334 6.00 -19.59 -12.76
CA THR A 334 5.63 -18.18 -12.59
C THR A 334 5.48 -17.82 -11.13
N HIS A 335 4.89 -18.71 -10.32
CA HIS A 335 4.66 -18.49 -8.89
C HIS A 335 4.84 -19.79 -8.10
N ILE A 336 5.24 -19.67 -6.84
CA ILE A 336 5.28 -20.77 -5.88
C ILE A 336 4.39 -20.44 -4.70
N TYR A 337 3.63 -21.42 -4.24
CA TYR A 337 2.79 -21.34 -3.05
C TYR A 337 3.32 -22.32 -2.01
N SER A 338 3.15 -21.98 -0.73
CA SER A 338 3.69 -22.78 0.37
C SER A 338 2.59 -23.17 1.36
N SER A 339 2.65 -24.41 1.85
CA SER A 339 2.11 -24.76 3.16
C SER A 339 3.23 -24.63 4.19
N LYS A 340 3.03 -25.09 5.43
CA LYS A 340 4.09 -24.99 6.45
C LYS A 340 5.39 -25.72 6.04
N ARG A 341 5.30 -26.79 5.25
CA ARG A 341 6.46 -27.68 4.93
C ARG A 341 6.49 -28.23 3.50
N ALA A 342 5.67 -27.69 2.61
CA ALA A 342 5.65 -28.11 1.21
C ALA A 342 5.45 -26.90 0.30
N PHE A 343 5.87 -27.06 -0.95
CA PHE A 343 5.73 -26.08 -2.02
C PHE A 343 4.86 -26.63 -3.15
N ALA A 344 4.15 -25.72 -3.82
CA ALA A 344 3.40 -25.96 -5.05
C ALA A 344 3.71 -24.86 -6.06
N ALA A 345 4.46 -25.20 -7.12
CA ALA A 345 4.80 -24.29 -8.21
C ALA A 345 3.73 -24.30 -9.30
N VAL A 346 3.20 -23.13 -9.65
CA VAL A 346 2.34 -22.91 -10.81
C VAL A 346 3.20 -22.48 -11.99
N ARG A 347 3.01 -23.16 -13.12
CA ARG A 347 3.69 -22.88 -14.38
C ARG A 347 2.87 -21.97 -15.28
N SER A 348 3.49 -21.41 -16.32
CA SER A 348 2.85 -20.50 -17.28
C SER A 348 1.71 -21.13 -18.08
N ASP A 349 1.66 -22.46 -18.19
CA ASP A 349 0.56 -23.23 -18.78
C ASP A 349 -0.58 -23.56 -17.78
N GLY A 350 -0.45 -23.10 -16.53
CA GLY A 350 -1.37 -23.38 -15.44
C GLY A 350 -1.26 -24.80 -14.88
N SER A 351 -0.19 -25.54 -15.18
CA SER A 351 0.11 -26.82 -14.54
C SER A 351 0.80 -26.63 -13.18
N VAL A 352 0.64 -27.61 -12.29
CA VAL A 352 1.18 -27.54 -10.91
C VAL A 352 2.19 -28.65 -10.65
N ILE A 353 3.32 -28.30 -10.03
CA ILE A 353 4.35 -29.23 -9.55
C ILE A 353 4.51 -29.05 -8.04
N THR A 354 4.50 -30.13 -7.27
CA THR A 354 4.60 -30.10 -5.80
C THR A 354 5.84 -30.83 -5.30
N TRP A 355 6.36 -30.39 -4.15
CA TRP A 355 7.44 -31.08 -3.42
C TRP A 355 7.45 -30.68 -1.94
N GLY A 356 8.17 -31.44 -1.11
CA GLY A 356 8.26 -31.26 0.34
C GLY A 356 7.61 -32.40 1.11
N GLN A 357 7.19 -32.16 2.35
CA GLN A 357 6.61 -33.22 3.19
C GLN A 357 5.22 -33.65 2.67
N THR A 358 5.03 -34.95 2.45
CA THR A 358 3.77 -35.55 1.94
C THR A 358 2.55 -35.14 2.76
N ASP A 359 2.61 -35.26 4.09
CA ASP A 359 1.52 -34.88 5.01
C ASP A 359 1.22 -33.38 5.04
N TYR A 360 2.01 -32.57 4.34
CA TYR A 360 1.84 -31.12 4.22
C TYR A 360 1.49 -30.70 2.79
N GLY A 361 1.19 -31.65 1.91
CA GLY A 361 0.81 -31.39 0.51
C GLY A 361 1.97 -31.45 -0.48
N GLY A 362 3.13 -31.98 -0.09
CA GLY A 362 4.28 -32.20 -0.98
C GLY A 362 4.11 -33.35 -1.99
N ASP A 363 3.01 -34.10 -1.92
CA ASP A 363 2.61 -35.10 -2.90
C ASP A 363 1.20 -34.77 -3.43
N SER A 364 1.11 -34.55 -4.74
CA SER A 364 -0.14 -34.32 -5.47
C SER A 364 -0.45 -35.39 -6.52
N ALA A 365 0.22 -36.56 -6.48
CA ALA A 365 0.09 -37.59 -7.51
C ALA A 365 -1.37 -38.03 -7.75
N ALA A 366 -2.18 -38.10 -6.69
CA ALA A 366 -3.60 -38.49 -6.77
C ALA A 366 -4.47 -37.52 -7.57
N VAL A 367 -4.08 -36.24 -7.68
CA VAL A 367 -4.85 -35.18 -8.35
C VAL A 367 -4.11 -34.55 -9.54
N GLN A 368 -2.92 -35.06 -9.87
CA GLN A 368 -2.04 -34.49 -10.89
C GLN A 368 -2.71 -34.38 -12.27
N ALA A 369 -3.56 -35.34 -12.63
CA ALA A 369 -4.30 -35.32 -13.90
C ALA A 369 -5.28 -34.13 -14.00
N SER A 370 -5.80 -33.67 -12.87
CA SER A 370 -6.73 -32.52 -12.81
C SER A 370 -6.00 -31.17 -12.80
N MET A 371 -4.68 -31.17 -12.58
CA MET A 371 -3.82 -29.98 -12.45
C MET A 371 -2.82 -29.84 -13.61
N GLN A 372 -3.16 -30.36 -14.79
CA GLN A 372 -2.33 -30.26 -15.99
C GLN A 372 -2.46 -28.90 -16.69
N SER A 373 -3.49 -28.11 -16.38
CA SER A 373 -3.68 -26.76 -16.89
C SER A 373 -4.78 -26.02 -16.12
N GLY A 374 -4.81 -24.70 -16.30
CA GLY A 374 -5.92 -23.85 -15.89
C GLY A 374 -5.97 -23.50 -14.40
N VAL A 375 -5.00 -23.92 -13.58
CA VAL A 375 -4.83 -23.43 -12.21
C VAL A 375 -4.36 -21.98 -12.27
N THR A 376 -5.05 -21.09 -11.56
CA THR A 376 -4.70 -19.65 -11.50
C THR A 376 -4.10 -19.28 -10.15
N HIS A 377 -4.64 -19.84 -9.07
CA HIS A 377 -4.21 -19.55 -7.69
C HIS A 377 -4.22 -20.82 -6.84
N ILE A 378 -3.35 -20.89 -5.84
CA ILE A 378 -3.33 -21.95 -4.84
C ILE A 378 -3.41 -21.31 -3.46
N TYR A 379 -4.24 -21.89 -2.61
CA TYR A 379 -4.39 -21.51 -1.21
C TYR A 379 -3.92 -22.66 -0.33
N SER A 380 -3.48 -22.37 0.89
CA SER A 380 -2.98 -23.39 1.81
C SER A 380 -3.54 -23.24 3.21
N THR A 381 -3.72 -24.38 3.87
CA THR A 381 -3.70 -24.48 5.34
C THR A 381 -2.28 -24.83 5.78
N GLU A 382 -2.05 -25.10 7.07
CA GLU A 382 -0.73 -25.58 7.50
C GLU A 382 -0.29 -26.85 6.75
N ARG A 383 -1.23 -27.72 6.34
CA ARG A 383 -0.95 -29.09 5.87
C ARG A 383 -1.65 -29.51 4.58
N ALA A 384 -2.38 -28.62 3.94
CA ALA A 384 -3.11 -28.93 2.71
C ALA A 384 -3.11 -27.75 1.75
N PHE A 385 -3.44 -28.05 0.49
CA PHE A 385 -3.61 -27.06 -0.57
C PHE A 385 -4.99 -27.16 -1.21
N ALA A 386 -5.46 -26.02 -1.72
CA ALA A 386 -6.65 -25.87 -2.55
C ALA A 386 -6.31 -25.00 -3.78
N ALA A 387 -6.27 -25.59 -4.96
CA ALA A 387 -6.08 -24.87 -6.22
C ALA A 387 -7.41 -24.42 -6.81
N VAL A 388 -7.50 -23.15 -7.19
CA VAL A 388 -8.63 -22.57 -7.94
C VAL A 388 -8.26 -22.49 -9.41
N LYS A 389 -9.15 -23.00 -10.27
CA LYS A 389 -9.01 -22.93 -11.73
C LYS A 389 -9.69 -21.69 -12.31
N SER A 390 -9.40 -21.39 -13.57
CA SER A 390 -9.98 -20.25 -14.30
C SER A 390 -11.51 -20.28 -14.44
N ASP A 391 -12.13 -21.46 -14.33
CA ASP A 391 -13.59 -21.64 -14.29
C ASP A 391 -14.19 -21.52 -12.86
N GLY A 392 -13.33 -21.28 -11.86
CA GLY A 392 -13.70 -21.21 -10.45
C GLY A 392 -13.96 -22.58 -9.81
N SER A 393 -13.55 -23.68 -10.46
CA SER A 393 -13.54 -25.01 -9.83
C SER A 393 -12.35 -25.19 -8.89
N VAL A 394 -12.50 -26.04 -7.86
CA VAL A 394 -11.47 -26.27 -6.83
C VAL A 394 -10.96 -27.71 -6.85
N ILE A 395 -9.64 -27.85 -6.69
CA ILE A 395 -8.93 -29.12 -6.51
C ILE A 395 -8.16 -29.05 -5.19
N THR A 396 -8.29 -30.07 -4.33
CA THR A 396 -7.60 -30.12 -3.03
C THR A 396 -6.67 -31.32 -2.90
N TRP A 397 -5.57 -31.18 -2.16
CA TRP A 397 -4.67 -32.27 -1.79
C TRP A 397 -3.92 -31.97 -0.49
N GLY A 398 -3.22 -32.98 0.06
CA GLY A 398 -2.53 -32.92 1.36
C GLY A 398 -3.30 -33.63 2.46
N ASN A 399 -3.09 -33.22 3.71
CA ASN A 399 -3.73 -33.90 4.86
C ASN A 399 -5.25 -33.72 4.84
N THR A 400 -6.01 -34.82 4.82
CA THR A 400 -7.48 -34.79 4.73
C THR A 400 -8.13 -34.08 5.91
N ASN A 401 -7.58 -34.21 7.13
CA ASN A 401 -8.10 -33.54 8.31
C ASN A 401 -7.81 -32.03 8.28
N CYS A 402 -6.89 -31.56 7.44
CA CYS A 402 -6.54 -30.14 7.32
C CYS A 402 -7.06 -29.51 6.02
N GLY A 403 -8.09 -30.09 5.39
CA GLY A 403 -8.69 -29.56 4.16
C GLY A 403 -8.15 -30.15 2.86
N GLY A 404 -7.30 -31.18 2.92
CA GLY A 404 -6.76 -31.86 1.75
C GLY A 404 -7.77 -32.68 0.94
N SER A 405 -9.01 -32.81 1.44
CA SER A 405 -10.14 -33.35 0.69
C SER A 405 -11.37 -32.47 0.86
N CYS A 406 -11.97 -32.07 -0.26
CA CYS A 406 -13.26 -31.39 -0.32
C CYS A 406 -14.39 -32.29 -0.85
N ALA A 407 -14.22 -33.63 -0.81
CA ALA A 407 -15.17 -34.58 -1.41
C ALA A 407 -16.63 -34.41 -0.93
N ALA A 408 -16.83 -34.05 0.35
CA ALA A 408 -18.15 -33.80 0.93
C ALA A 408 -18.87 -32.57 0.33
N VAL A 409 -18.12 -31.59 -0.18
CA VAL A 409 -18.63 -30.32 -0.71
C VAL A 409 -18.28 -30.10 -2.19
N GLN A 410 -17.72 -31.10 -2.86
CA GLN A 410 -17.22 -31.00 -4.25
C GLN A 410 -18.29 -30.47 -5.21
N GLY A 411 -19.56 -30.84 -5.02
CA GLY A 411 -20.67 -30.35 -5.84
C GLY A 411 -20.83 -28.82 -5.81
N SER A 412 -20.52 -28.20 -4.67
CA SER A 412 -20.60 -26.74 -4.47
C SER A 412 -19.37 -26.00 -4.99
N LEU A 413 -18.27 -26.72 -5.26
CA LEU A 413 -16.96 -26.20 -5.68
C LEU A 413 -16.63 -26.49 -7.16
N GLN A 414 -17.65 -26.80 -7.99
CA GLN A 414 -17.46 -27.07 -9.42
C GLN A 414 -17.29 -25.80 -10.27
N SER A 415 -17.66 -24.63 -9.74
CA SER A 415 -17.49 -23.34 -10.43
C SER A 415 -17.78 -22.17 -9.48
N GLY A 416 -17.34 -20.98 -9.90
CA GLY A 416 -17.74 -19.70 -9.31
C GLY A 416 -17.05 -19.34 -8.00
N VAL A 417 -16.06 -20.12 -7.53
CA VAL A 417 -15.17 -19.70 -6.44
C VAL A 417 -14.26 -18.59 -6.94
N ILE A 418 -14.19 -17.49 -6.18
CA ILE A 418 -13.36 -16.33 -6.50
C ILE A 418 -12.19 -16.16 -5.52
N HIS A 419 -12.35 -16.64 -4.29
CA HIS A 419 -11.31 -16.58 -3.27
C HIS A 419 -11.48 -17.71 -2.24
N ILE A 420 -10.39 -18.14 -1.62
CA ILE A 420 -10.41 -19.11 -0.51
C ILE A 420 -9.64 -18.51 0.66
N TYR A 421 -10.24 -18.58 1.84
CA TYR A 421 -9.62 -18.20 3.10
C TYR A 421 -9.30 -19.46 3.90
N SER A 422 -8.31 -19.38 4.80
CA SER A 422 -7.90 -20.51 5.61
C SER A 422 -7.71 -20.15 7.08
N THR A 423 -8.00 -21.11 7.95
CA THR A 423 -7.44 -21.21 9.31
C THR A 423 -6.24 -22.16 9.26
N GLN A 424 -5.68 -22.56 10.41
CA GLN A 424 -4.59 -23.54 10.39
C GLN A 424 -4.97 -24.85 9.72
N TRP A 425 -6.23 -25.32 9.85
CA TRP A 425 -6.66 -26.66 9.37
C TRP A 425 -8.01 -26.68 8.63
N ALA A 426 -8.58 -25.53 8.27
CA ALA A 426 -9.81 -25.48 7.47
C ALA A 426 -9.77 -24.39 6.39
N PHE A 427 -10.67 -24.53 5.41
CA PHE A 427 -10.86 -23.60 4.30
C PHE A 427 -12.29 -23.07 4.27
N ALA A 428 -12.45 -21.83 3.80
CA ALA A 428 -13.71 -21.18 3.47
C ALA A 428 -13.63 -20.52 2.08
N ALA A 429 -14.33 -21.07 1.09
CA ALA A 429 -14.38 -20.53 -0.27
C ALA A 429 -15.53 -19.53 -0.43
N VAL A 430 -15.20 -18.31 -0.87
CA VAL A 430 -16.19 -17.29 -1.26
C VAL A 430 -16.47 -17.41 -2.76
N LYS A 431 -17.75 -17.46 -3.11
CA LYS A 431 -18.23 -17.52 -4.50
C LYS A 431 -18.62 -16.14 -5.02
N ASN A 432 -18.77 -16.03 -6.34
CA ASN A 432 -19.15 -14.79 -7.05
C ASN A 432 -20.47 -14.14 -6.58
N ASN A 433 -21.38 -14.91 -5.98
CA ASN A 433 -22.63 -14.43 -5.41
C ASN A 433 -22.51 -14.05 -3.90
N GLY A 434 -21.29 -14.10 -3.34
CA GLY A 434 -21.01 -13.88 -1.93
C GLY A 434 -21.46 -15.03 -1.01
N SER A 435 -21.76 -16.22 -1.55
CA SER A 435 -21.99 -17.42 -0.73
C SER A 435 -20.67 -18.05 -0.30
N VAL A 436 -20.67 -18.74 0.86
CA VAL A 436 -19.48 -19.40 1.43
C VAL A 436 -19.68 -20.92 1.48
N VAL A 437 -18.62 -21.66 1.15
CA VAL A 437 -18.53 -23.11 1.29
C VAL A 437 -17.31 -23.45 2.15
N THR A 438 -17.49 -24.17 3.25
CA THR A 438 -16.40 -24.54 4.18
C THR A 438 -16.06 -26.03 4.10
N TRP A 439 -14.79 -26.38 4.37
CA TRP A 439 -14.35 -27.77 4.57
C TRP A 439 -13.04 -27.83 5.35
N GLY A 440 -12.66 -29.02 5.83
CA GLY A 440 -11.47 -29.25 6.65
C GLY A 440 -11.84 -29.66 8.06
N TYR A 441 -11.00 -29.34 9.05
CA TYR A 441 -11.27 -29.75 10.42
C TYR A 441 -12.45 -28.95 11.01
N THR A 442 -13.48 -29.67 11.48
CA THR A 442 -14.73 -29.11 12.02
C THR A 442 -14.49 -28.01 13.05
N TYR A 443 -13.70 -28.29 14.10
CA TYR A 443 -13.44 -27.34 15.17
C TYR A 443 -12.65 -26.11 14.72
N TYR A 444 -11.96 -26.16 13.57
CA TYR A 444 -11.17 -25.03 13.06
C TYR A 444 -11.93 -24.23 12.00
N GLY A 445 -13.27 -24.33 11.98
CA GLY A 445 -14.14 -23.63 11.05
C GLY A 445 -14.41 -24.37 9.74
N GLY A 446 -14.06 -25.66 9.66
CA GLY A 446 -14.40 -26.52 8.52
C GLY A 446 -15.90 -26.81 8.41
N ASP A 447 -16.63 -26.60 9.50
CA ASP A 447 -18.09 -26.69 9.57
C ASP A 447 -18.69 -25.32 9.86
N SER A 448 -19.71 -24.95 9.08
CA SER A 448 -20.43 -23.68 9.17
C SER A 448 -21.96 -23.90 9.16
N GLU A 449 -22.43 -25.12 9.44
CA GLU A 449 -23.86 -25.48 9.39
C GLU A 449 -24.74 -24.52 10.23
N ASP A 450 -24.29 -24.19 11.45
CA ASP A 450 -25.02 -23.31 12.38
C ASP A 450 -25.22 -21.88 11.84
N VAL A 451 -24.35 -21.40 10.96
CA VAL A 451 -24.41 -20.06 10.36
C VAL A 451 -24.69 -20.07 8.86
N GLN A 452 -24.94 -21.23 8.28
CA GLN A 452 -25.03 -21.41 6.82
C GLN A 452 -26.11 -20.53 6.18
N ALA A 453 -27.22 -20.27 6.88
CA ALA A 453 -28.28 -19.37 6.42
C ALA A 453 -27.78 -17.93 6.22
N SER A 454 -26.86 -17.46 7.05
CA SER A 454 -26.25 -16.13 6.98
C SER A 454 -25.15 -16.02 5.92
N LEU A 455 -24.63 -17.16 5.45
CA LEU A 455 -23.52 -17.29 4.49
C LEU A 455 -24.01 -17.62 3.05
N GLN A 456 -25.30 -17.49 2.75
CA GLN A 456 -25.85 -17.78 1.43
C GLN A 456 -25.58 -16.68 0.39
N SER A 457 -25.25 -15.47 0.82
CA SER A 457 -24.90 -14.35 -0.06
C SER A 457 -24.28 -13.18 0.72
N GLY A 458 -23.69 -12.24 -0.02
CA GLY A 458 -23.29 -10.94 0.50
C GLY A 458 -21.99 -10.93 1.30
N VAL A 459 -21.30 -12.06 1.50
CA VAL A 459 -19.95 -12.07 2.05
C VAL A 459 -18.99 -11.44 1.05
N THR A 460 -18.21 -10.46 1.51
CA THR A 460 -17.20 -9.77 0.69
C THR A 460 -15.79 -10.21 1.04
N HIS A 461 -15.51 -10.38 2.34
CA HIS A 461 -14.21 -10.77 2.86
C HIS A 461 -14.37 -11.68 4.08
N ILE A 462 -13.40 -12.55 4.31
CA ILE A 462 -13.31 -13.38 5.52
C ILE A 462 -11.95 -13.13 6.17
N TYR A 463 -11.95 -13.06 7.49
CA TYR A 463 -10.76 -12.96 8.32
C TYR A 463 -10.67 -14.21 9.19
N SER A 464 -9.46 -14.59 9.58
CA SER A 464 -9.22 -15.82 10.34
C SER A 464 -8.35 -15.56 11.57
N THR A 465 -8.60 -16.32 12.63
CA THR A 465 -7.60 -16.65 13.65
C THR A 465 -7.02 -18.04 13.32
N ASP A 466 -6.24 -18.64 14.23
CA ASP A 466 -5.72 -20.00 14.01
C ASP A 466 -6.83 -21.04 13.81
N ALA A 467 -8.03 -20.84 14.38
CA ALA A 467 -9.11 -21.84 14.40
C ALA A 467 -10.54 -21.28 14.22
N ALA A 468 -10.71 -19.99 13.94
CA ALA A 468 -12.02 -19.40 13.69
C ALA A 468 -12.02 -18.45 12.50
N PHE A 469 -13.21 -18.22 11.94
CA PHE A 469 -13.46 -17.30 10.84
C PHE A 469 -14.42 -16.18 11.26
N ALA A 470 -14.24 -15.00 10.67
CA ALA A 470 -15.13 -13.85 10.75
C ALA A 470 -15.39 -13.30 9.34
N ALA A 471 -16.59 -13.49 8.81
CA ALA A 471 -17.00 -13.00 7.49
C ALA A 471 -17.62 -11.61 7.59
N VAL A 472 -17.08 -10.64 6.84
CA VAL A 472 -17.67 -9.31 6.65
C VAL A 472 -18.58 -9.32 5.42
N LYS A 473 -19.82 -8.88 5.62
CA LYS A 473 -20.83 -8.78 4.57
C LYS A 473 -20.87 -7.39 3.93
N SER A 474 -21.55 -7.27 2.79
CA SER A 474 -21.71 -6.03 2.03
C SER A 474 -22.50 -4.95 2.77
N ASP A 475 -23.30 -5.33 3.77
CA ASP A 475 -23.97 -4.44 4.72
C ASP A 475 -23.08 -4.04 5.92
N ALA A 476 -21.80 -4.42 5.88
CA ALA A 476 -20.81 -4.20 6.93
C ALA A 476 -21.15 -4.89 8.27
N SER A 477 -21.98 -5.93 8.25
CA SER A 477 -22.18 -6.85 9.38
C SER A 477 -21.14 -7.98 9.39
N VAL A 478 -20.97 -8.63 10.54
CA VAL A 478 -20.02 -9.74 10.73
C VAL A 478 -20.72 -11.02 11.16
N ILE A 479 -20.33 -12.15 10.56
CA ILE A 479 -20.75 -13.50 10.95
C ILE A 479 -19.50 -14.29 11.35
N THR A 480 -19.51 -14.95 12.51
CA THR A 480 -18.37 -15.74 13.01
C THR A 480 -18.73 -17.23 13.11
N TRP A 481 -17.73 -18.10 12.96
CA TRP A 481 -17.83 -19.54 13.22
C TRP A 481 -16.45 -20.16 13.46
N GLY A 482 -16.41 -21.39 13.97
CA GLY A 482 -15.18 -22.12 14.34
C GLY A 482 -15.03 -22.26 15.84
N ASP A 483 -13.79 -22.43 16.33
CA ASP A 483 -13.52 -22.66 17.75
C ASP A 483 -13.87 -21.41 18.58
N THR A 484 -14.66 -21.59 19.64
CA THR A 484 -15.13 -20.51 20.51
C THR A 484 -13.99 -19.83 21.25
N ASP A 485 -12.98 -20.58 21.68
CA ASP A 485 -11.78 -20.05 22.37
C ASP A 485 -10.86 -19.28 21.41
N TYR A 486 -11.16 -19.31 20.10
CA TYR A 486 -10.41 -18.61 19.06
C TYR A 486 -11.24 -17.50 18.39
N GLY A 487 -12.39 -17.14 18.97
CA GLY A 487 -13.26 -16.08 18.46
C GLY A 487 -14.33 -16.53 17.46
N GLY A 488 -14.61 -17.85 17.39
CA GLY A 488 -15.72 -18.40 16.61
C GLY A 488 -17.09 -17.99 17.14
N ASP A 489 -17.17 -17.62 18.42
CA ASP A 489 -18.35 -17.03 19.05
C ASP A 489 -18.18 -15.51 19.25
N SER A 490 -19.18 -14.76 18.79
CA SER A 490 -19.26 -13.29 18.92
C SER A 490 -20.58 -12.82 19.53
N GLU A 491 -21.33 -13.71 20.21
CA GLU A 491 -22.66 -13.41 20.77
C GLU A 491 -22.64 -12.19 21.71
N GLU A 492 -21.63 -12.09 22.57
CA GLU A 492 -21.49 -10.97 23.53
C GLU A 492 -21.35 -9.59 22.86
N VAL A 493 -20.79 -9.55 21.66
CA VAL A 493 -20.55 -8.31 20.90
C VAL A 493 -21.43 -8.18 19.65
N HIS A 494 -22.35 -9.13 19.42
CA HIS A 494 -23.15 -9.24 18.20
C HIS A 494 -23.83 -7.91 17.83
N GLY A 495 -24.43 -7.22 18.82
CA GLY A 495 -25.10 -5.93 18.60
C GLY A 495 -24.19 -4.84 18.03
N SER A 496 -22.90 -4.86 18.36
CA SER A 496 -21.91 -3.91 17.84
C SER A 496 -21.40 -4.27 16.44
N LEU A 497 -21.59 -5.52 16.02
CA LEU A 497 -21.12 -6.10 14.76
C LEU A 497 -22.20 -6.15 13.66
N GLN A 498 -23.38 -5.55 13.89
CA GLN A 498 -24.48 -5.56 12.91
C GLN A 498 -24.30 -4.57 11.75
N SER A 499 -23.35 -3.64 11.84
CA SER A 499 -23.07 -2.66 10.76
C SER A 499 -21.78 -1.91 11.01
N GLY A 500 -21.25 -1.32 9.94
CA GLY A 500 -20.19 -0.32 9.97
C GLY A 500 -18.78 -0.87 10.17
N VAL A 501 -18.59 -2.20 10.21
CA VAL A 501 -17.26 -2.82 10.22
C VAL A 501 -16.61 -2.65 8.85
N THR A 502 -15.39 -2.12 8.82
CA THR A 502 -14.63 -1.93 7.58
C THR A 502 -13.52 -2.95 7.44
N HIS A 503 -12.83 -3.28 8.54
CA HIS A 503 -11.73 -4.24 8.57
C HIS A 503 -11.74 -5.02 9.89
N ILE A 504 -11.24 -6.25 9.87
CA ILE A 504 -10.98 -7.05 11.07
C ILE A 504 -9.49 -7.39 11.10
N TYR A 505 -8.91 -7.33 12.29
CA TYR A 505 -7.54 -7.75 12.56
C TYR A 505 -7.58 -8.92 13.53
N SER A 506 -6.58 -9.80 13.46
CA SER A 506 -6.53 -11.02 14.25
C SER A 506 -5.21 -11.16 15.00
N THR A 507 -5.25 -11.75 16.18
CA THR A 507 -4.10 -12.45 16.79
C THR A 507 -4.27 -13.96 16.53
N LYS A 508 -3.50 -14.85 17.19
CA LYS A 508 -3.72 -16.30 17.04
C LYS A 508 -5.12 -16.73 17.50
N ARG A 509 -5.77 -16.01 18.42
CA ARG A 509 -7.03 -16.44 19.07
C ARG A 509 -8.08 -15.36 19.32
N ALA A 510 -7.85 -14.14 18.87
CA ALA A 510 -8.79 -13.04 19.07
C ALA A 510 -8.91 -12.18 17.82
N PHE A 511 -10.04 -11.47 17.72
CA PHE A 511 -10.35 -10.53 16.66
C PHE A 511 -10.52 -9.12 17.20
N ALA A 512 -10.20 -8.13 16.36
CA ALA A 512 -10.46 -6.71 16.58
C ALA A 512 -11.05 -6.10 15.30
N ALA A 513 -12.35 -5.78 15.33
CA ALA A 513 -13.05 -5.13 14.23
C ALA A 513 -12.95 -3.60 14.33
N VAL A 514 -12.44 -2.96 13.28
CA VAL A 514 -12.43 -1.50 13.12
C VAL A 514 -13.69 -1.07 12.35
N LYS A 515 -14.41 -0.10 12.91
CA LYS A 515 -15.59 0.49 12.28
C LYS A 515 -15.25 1.75 11.49
N SER A 516 -16.16 2.20 10.63
CA SER A 516 -15.98 3.38 9.76
C SER A 516 -15.71 4.70 10.51
N ASN A 517 -16.11 4.81 11.78
CA ASN A 517 -15.79 5.93 12.67
C ASN A 517 -14.44 5.78 13.41
N GLY A 518 -13.68 4.71 13.13
CA GLY A 518 -12.45 4.36 13.81
C GLY A 518 -12.64 3.81 15.23
N SER A 519 -13.84 3.38 15.60
CA SER A 519 -14.06 2.63 16.86
C SER A 519 -13.67 1.15 16.70
N VAL A 520 -13.24 0.50 17.79
CA VAL A 520 -12.80 -0.89 17.79
C VAL A 520 -13.66 -1.76 18.70
N ILE A 521 -14.05 -2.93 18.19
CA ILE A 521 -14.77 -3.98 18.92
C ILE A 521 -13.89 -5.23 18.93
N THR A 522 -13.67 -5.84 20.10
CA THR A 522 -12.81 -7.01 20.28
C THR A 522 -13.60 -8.21 20.81
N TRP A 523 -13.18 -9.42 20.45
CA TRP A 523 -13.72 -10.68 20.99
C TRP A 523 -12.72 -11.83 20.79
N GLY A 524 -12.97 -12.98 21.44
CA GLY A 524 -12.10 -14.16 21.45
C GLY A 524 -11.32 -14.33 22.77
N ASP A 525 -10.19 -15.04 22.74
CA ASP A 525 -9.37 -15.31 23.94
C ASP A 525 -8.88 -13.99 24.57
N THR A 526 -9.23 -13.79 25.84
CA THR A 526 -8.90 -12.58 26.61
C THR A 526 -7.38 -12.39 26.78
N ASN A 527 -6.62 -13.47 26.93
CA ASN A 527 -5.15 -13.44 26.99
C ASN A 527 -4.51 -13.24 25.61
N CYS A 528 -5.30 -13.22 24.54
CA CYS A 528 -4.82 -12.95 23.18
C CYS A 528 -5.36 -11.63 22.62
N GLY A 529 -5.91 -10.76 23.47
CA GLY A 529 -6.42 -9.43 23.07
C GLY A 529 -7.93 -9.39 22.78
N GLY A 530 -8.68 -10.45 23.12
CA GLY A 530 -10.14 -10.48 23.02
C GLY A 530 -10.86 -9.58 24.04
N ASP A 531 -10.15 -9.08 25.05
CA ASP A 531 -10.64 -8.07 25.99
C ASP A 531 -9.85 -6.75 25.85
N SER A 532 -10.55 -5.67 25.47
CA SER A 532 -10.01 -4.31 25.39
C SER A 532 -10.63 -3.34 26.42
N ALA A 533 -11.33 -3.83 27.44
CA ALA A 533 -12.06 -3.00 28.41
C ALA A 533 -11.18 -1.94 29.09
N ALA A 534 -9.92 -2.28 29.39
CA ALA A 534 -8.96 -1.38 30.02
C ALA A 534 -8.60 -0.16 29.16
N VAL A 535 -8.70 -0.27 27.83
CA VAL A 535 -8.35 0.78 26.86
C VAL A 535 -9.55 1.25 26.03
N GLN A 536 -10.76 0.78 26.33
CA GLN A 536 -11.94 0.99 25.49
C GLN A 536 -12.27 2.47 25.26
N ALA A 537 -12.00 3.33 26.25
CA ALA A 537 -12.19 4.79 26.12
C ALA A 537 -11.31 5.39 25.00
N SER A 538 -10.11 4.85 24.78
CA SER A 538 -9.18 5.27 23.74
C SER A 538 -9.49 4.65 22.37
N LEU A 539 -10.36 3.65 22.32
CA LEU A 539 -10.77 2.92 21.12
C LEU A 539 -12.17 3.33 20.60
N GLN A 540 -12.72 4.45 21.07
CA GLN A 540 -14.05 4.92 20.66
C GLN A 540 -14.06 5.60 19.29
N SER A 541 -12.90 6.06 18.79
CA SER A 541 -12.76 6.68 17.47
C SER A 541 -11.30 6.86 17.08
N GLY A 542 -11.06 7.13 15.79
CA GLY A 542 -9.78 7.62 15.29
C GLY A 542 -8.70 6.55 15.10
N VAL A 543 -8.98 5.27 15.37
CA VAL A 543 -8.09 4.17 14.94
C VAL A 543 -8.14 4.06 13.42
N THR A 544 -6.97 4.02 12.78
CA THR A 544 -6.82 3.87 11.33
C THR A 544 -6.36 2.46 10.97
N HIS A 545 -5.44 1.89 11.75
CA HIS A 545 -4.88 0.55 11.52
C HIS A 545 -4.60 -0.14 12.85
N ILE A 546 -4.66 -1.47 12.86
CA ILE A 546 -4.24 -2.31 13.99
C ILE A 546 -3.14 -3.26 13.49
N TYR A 547 -2.16 -3.50 14.35
CA TYR A 547 -1.09 -4.47 14.14
C TYR A 547 -1.14 -5.50 15.25
N SER A 548 -0.69 -6.72 14.98
CA SER A 548 -0.83 -7.85 15.91
C SER A 548 0.48 -8.60 16.09
N THR A 549 0.75 -9.05 17.31
CA THR A 549 1.65 -10.18 17.60
C THR A 549 0.81 -11.47 17.77
N GLU A 550 1.40 -12.56 18.28
CA GLU A 550 0.62 -13.79 18.51
C GLU A 550 -0.54 -13.62 19.50
N ARG A 551 -0.44 -12.67 20.45
CA ARG A 551 -1.39 -12.51 21.56
C ARG A 551 -1.67 -11.05 21.96
N ALA A 552 -1.20 -10.06 21.20
CA ALA A 552 -1.44 -8.65 21.51
C ALA A 552 -1.74 -7.83 20.26
N PHE A 553 -2.40 -6.69 20.48
CA PHE A 553 -2.72 -5.71 19.45
C PHE A 553 -2.08 -4.36 19.76
N ALA A 554 -1.73 -3.63 18.70
CA ALA A 554 -1.28 -2.24 18.71
C ALA A 554 -2.07 -1.44 17.66
N ALA A 555 -2.95 -0.55 18.12
CA ALA A 555 -3.74 0.34 17.27
C ALA A 555 -3.03 1.67 17.04
N VAL A 556 -2.87 2.05 15.77
CA VAL A 556 -2.39 3.37 15.35
C VAL A 556 -3.60 4.27 15.10
N ARG A 557 -3.58 5.45 15.71
CA ARG A 557 -4.62 6.48 15.56
C ARG A 557 -4.25 7.49 14.48
N SER A 558 -5.23 8.28 14.02
CA SER A 558 -5.04 9.29 12.96
C SER A 558 -4.07 10.41 13.32
N ASP A 559 -3.79 10.62 14.61
CA ASP A 559 -2.76 11.54 15.12
C ASP A 559 -1.36 10.89 15.21
N GLY A 560 -1.24 9.61 14.81
CA GLY A 560 -0.02 8.82 14.91
C GLY A 560 0.31 8.35 16.32
N SER A 561 -0.63 8.44 17.28
CA SER A 561 -0.49 7.84 18.60
C SER A 561 -0.80 6.33 18.58
N VAL A 562 -0.23 5.57 19.52
CA VAL A 562 -0.42 4.12 19.62
C VAL A 562 -1.09 3.71 20.93
N ILE A 563 -2.08 2.82 20.83
CA ILE A 563 -2.76 2.15 21.96
C ILE A 563 -2.50 0.65 21.87
N THR A 564 -2.14 0.01 22.98
CA THR A 564 -1.84 -1.44 23.03
C THR A 564 -2.74 -2.17 24.03
N TRP A 565 -3.05 -3.44 23.75
CA TRP A 565 -3.74 -4.35 24.67
C TRP A 565 -3.44 -5.82 24.33
N GLY A 566 -3.81 -6.74 25.22
CA GLY A 566 -3.52 -8.18 25.13
C GLY A 566 -2.42 -8.64 26.09
N ASP A 567 -1.75 -9.76 25.80
CA ASP A 567 -0.69 -10.30 26.65
C ASP A 567 0.51 -9.33 26.73
N THR A 568 0.86 -8.89 27.94
CA THR A 568 1.98 -7.99 28.18
C THR A 568 3.32 -8.58 27.74
N ASN A 569 3.48 -9.91 27.82
CA ASN A 569 4.68 -10.61 27.33
C ASN A 569 4.71 -10.74 25.81
N CYS A 570 3.65 -10.34 25.11
CA CYS A 570 3.60 -10.30 23.65
C CYS A 570 3.44 -8.87 23.12
N GLY A 571 3.75 -7.84 23.92
CA GLY A 571 3.66 -6.44 23.50
C GLY A 571 2.31 -5.77 23.77
N GLY A 572 1.42 -6.40 24.56
CA GLY A 572 0.13 -5.84 24.95
C GLY A 572 0.21 -4.66 25.91
N SER A 573 1.41 -4.24 26.31
CA SER A 573 1.66 -2.98 27.01
C SER A 573 2.90 -2.29 26.45
N CYS A 574 2.72 -1.04 26.04
CA CYS A 574 3.81 -0.14 25.65
C CYS A 574 4.13 0.92 26.73
N ALA A 575 3.72 0.71 27.98
CA ALA A 575 3.83 1.70 29.06
C ALA A 575 5.26 2.26 29.26
N THR A 576 6.29 1.45 29.03
CA THR A 576 7.70 1.85 29.14
C THR A 576 8.15 2.82 28.04
N VAL A 577 7.49 2.79 26.88
CA VAL A 577 7.82 3.61 25.70
C VAL A 577 6.68 4.53 25.27
N GLN A 578 5.60 4.62 26.04
CA GLN A 578 4.38 5.38 25.70
C GLN A 578 4.68 6.83 25.33
N ALA A 579 5.64 7.48 26.00
CA ALA A 579 6.04 8.85 25.71
C ALA A 579 6.58 9.03 24.27
N CYS A 580 7.20 8.00 23.71
CA CYS A 580 7.72 7.99 22.34
C CYS A 580 6.64 7.68 21.29
N LEU A 581 5.48 7.17 21.72
CA LEU A 581 4.37 6.70 20.87
C LEU A 581 3.14 7.62 20.94
N GLN A 582 3.32 8.89 21.33
CA GLN A 582 2.23 9.87 21.42
C GLN A 582 1.85 10.50 20.08
N SER A 583 2.71 10.42 19.06
CA SER A 583 2.45 10.95 17.73
C SER A 583 3.49 10.46 16.71
N GLY A 584 3.15 10.56 15.43
CA GLY A 584 4.11 10.41 14.34
C GLY A 584 4.46 8.97 13.98
N VAL A 585 3.84 7.96 14.60
CA VAL A 585 3.95 6.57 14.13
C VAL A 585 3.21 6.44 12.80
N THR A 586 3.88 5.86 11.81
CA THR A 586 3.31 5.63 10.48
C THR A 586 2.99 4.16 10.26
N HIS A 587 3.87 3.27 10.72
CA HIS A 587 3.74 1.82 10.56
C HIS A 587 4.26 1.10 11.80
N ILE A 588 3.73 -0.08 12.09
CA ILE A 588 4.25 -0.99 13.11
C ILE A 588 4.55 -2.33 12.44
N TYR A 589 5.66 -2.94 12.84
CA TYR A 589 6.07 -4.28 12.43
C TYR A 589 6.11 -5.19 13.65
N SER A 590 5.97 -6.49 13.46
CA SER A 590 5.83 -7.45 14.56
C SER A 590 6.64 -8.72 14.33
N THR A 591 7.34 -9.18 15.36
CA THR A 591 7.72 -10.60 15.49
C THR A 591 6.59 -11.36 16.18
N GLU A 592 6.82 -12.61 16.58
CA GLU A 592 5.80 -13.37 17.31
C GLU A 592 5.37 -12.66 18.61
N ARG A 593 6.26 -11.93 19.31
CA ARG A 593 5.98 -11.34 20.65
C ARG A 593 6.47 -9.91 20.87
N ALA A 594 6.98 -9.25 19.84
CA ALA A 594 7.44 -7.87 19.96
C ALA A 594 6.97 -7.02 18.79
N PHE A 595 6.94 -5.71 19.01
CA PHE A 595 6.60 -4.70 18.03
C PHE A 595 7.78 -3.74 17.80
N ALA A 596 7.85 -3.21 16.58
CA ALA A 596 8.74 -2.14 16.17
C ALA A 596 7.94 -1.07 15.39
N ALA A 597 7.75 0.10 15.97
CA ALA A 597 7.06 1.23 15.35
C ALA A 597 8.02 2.12 14.58
N VAL A 598 7.76 2.38 13.30
CA VAL A 598 8.48 3.34 12.46
C VAL A 598 7.73 4.66 12.44
N LYS A 599 8.43 5.73 12.83
CA LYS A 599 7.90 7.09 12.85
C LYS A 599 8.15 7.83 11.52
N SER A 600 7.46 8.95 11.32
CA SER A 600 7.55 9.76 10.10
C SER A 600 8.94 10.36 9.83
N ASP A 601 9.79 10.44 10.85
CA ASP A 601 11.19 10.84 10.79
C ASP A 601 12.15 9.66 10.51
N GLY A 602 11.62 8.45 10.35
CA GLY A 602 12.37 7.21 10.17
C GLY A 602 13.01 6.68 11.45
N SER A 603 12.67 7.22 12.63
CA SER A 603 13.10 6.64 13.92
C SER A 603 12.26 5.41 14.28
N VAL A 604 12.86 4.45 15.00
CA VAL A 604 12.20 3.21 15.43
C VAL A 604 12.08 3.13 16.95
N VAL A 605 10.89 2.73 17.42
CA VAL A 605 10.60 2.45 18.84
C VAL A 605 10.16 1.01 18.97
N THR A 606 10.81 0.23 19.83
CA THR A 606 10.51 -1.19 20.04
C THR A 606 9.92 -1.46 21.43
N TRP A 607 9.07 -2.47 21.54
CA TRP A 607 8.56 -2.99 22.82
C TRP A 607 8.07 -4.44 22.71
N GLY A 608 7.81 -5.08 23.84
CA GLY A 608 7.40 -6.49 23.93
C GLY A 608 8.48 -7.37 24.52
N ASP A 609 8.46 -8.67 24.20
CA ASP A 609 9.46 -9.61 24.72
C ASP A 609 10.85 -9.29 24.16
N THR A 610 11.82 -9.10 25.06
CA THR A 610 13.19 -8.71 24.70
C THR A 610 13.88 -9.78 23.86
N TYR A 611 13.60 -11.06 24.09
CA TYR A 611 14.15 -12.18 23.32
C TYR A 611 13.55 -12.29 21.92
N TYR A 612 12.45 -11.58 21.67
CA TYR A 612 11.76 -11.52 20.38
C TYR A 612 11.99 -10.20 19.64
N GLY A 613 12.98 -9.39 20.05
CA GLY A 613 13.31 -8.12 19.42
C GLY A 613 12.60 -6.90 20.03
N GLY A 614 11.97 -7.06 21.20
CA GLY A 614 11.37 -5.96 21.96
C GLY A 614 12.39 -5.02 22.63
N ASP A 615 13.68 -5.34 22.55
CA ASP A 615 14.79 -4.48 22.96
C ASP A 615 15.73 -4.23 21.77
N SER A 616 15.82 -2.98 21.34
CA SER A 616 16.73 -2.51 20.28
C SER A 616 17.88 -1.65 20.80
N ALA A 617 18.14 -1.60 22.11
CA ALA A 617 19.12 -0.70 22.71
C ALA A 617 20.53 -0.83 22.12
N ALA A 618 20.94 -2.05 21.75
CA ALA A 618 22.26 -2.34 21.16
C ALA A 618 22.47 -1.70 19.78
N VAL A 619 21.38 -1.46 19.03
CA VAL A 619 21.41 -0.91 17.66
C VAL A 619 20.72 0.46 17.57
N GLN A 620 20.34 1.05 18.69
CA GLN A 620 19.53 2.27 18.73
C GLN A 620 20.19 3.46 18.02
N GLY A 621 21.52 3.48 17.91
CA GLY A 621 22.27 4.49 17.14
C GLY A 621 21.92 4.51 15.65
N SER A 622 21.64 3.34 15.06
CA SER A 622 21.24 3.22 13.65
C SER A 622 19.73 3.34 13.44
N LEU A 623 18.94 3.33 14.52
CA LEU A 623 17.47 3.40 14.46
C LEU A 623 16.92 4.80 14.76
N GLN A 624 17.76 5.84 14.70
CA GLN A 624 17.37 7.21 15.04
C GLN A 624 16.69 7.96 13.90
N ARG A 625 16.90 7.55 12.65
CA ARG A 625 16.34 8.17 11.43
C ARG A 625 16.58 7.26 10.23
N GLY A 626 15.88 7.53 9.13
CA GLY A 626 16.18 6.92 7.84
C GLY A 626 15.73 5.47 7.68
N VAL A 627 15.15 4.82 8.70
CA VAL A 627 14.52 3.52 8.52
C VAL A 627 13.27 3.69 7.66
N THR A 628 13.21 2.97 6.55
CA THR A 628 12.08 3.02 5.62
C THR A 628 11.13 1.84 5.82
N HIS A 629 11.69 0.64 6.08
CA HIS A 629 10.93 -0.60 6.24
C HIS A 629 11.61 -1.52 7.24
N ILE A 630 10.85 -2.42 7.85
CA ILE A 630 11.36 -3.49 8.72
C ILE A 630 10.80 -4.83 8.22
N TYR A 631 11.67 -5.84 8.21
CA TYR A 631 11.30 -7.23 7.98
C TYR A 631 11.47 -8.00 9.29
N SER A 632 10.76 -9.11 9.43
CA SER A 632 10.77 -9.92 10.63
C SER A 632 10.89 -11.41 10.34
N THR A 633 11.63 -12.10 11.19
CA THR A 633 11.50 -13.54 11.40
C THR A 633 10.63 -13.77 12.65
N TYR A 634 10.60 -15.00 13.18
CA TYR A 634 9.82 -15.30 14.39
C TYR A 634 10.28 -14.49 15.62
N ARG A 635 11.59 -14.14 15.71
CA ARG A 635 12.19 -13.52 16.91
C ARG A 635 13.19 -12.40 16.62
N ALA A 636 13.38 -12.02 15.36
CA ALA A 636 14.31 -10.98 14.98
C ALA A 636 13.70 -10.02 13.96
N PHE A 637 14.22 -8.81 13.96
CA PHE A 637 13.90 -7.76 13.01
C PHE A 637 15.13 -7.43 12.15
N ALA A 638 14.87 -6.95 10.94
CA ALA A 638 15.83 -6.39 10.02
C ALA A 638 15.29 -5.07 9.47
N ALA A 639 15.85 -3.93 9.90
CA ALA A 639 15.51 -2.62 9.40
C ALA A 639 16.33 -2.30 8.14
N VAL A 640 15.68 -1.74 7.13
CA VAL A 640 16.31 -1.21 5.92
C VAL A 640 16.33 0.32 6.02
N GLU A 641 17.52 0.88 6.02
CA GLU A 641 17.77 2.32 6.00
C GLU A 641 17.63 2.89 4.57
N SER A 642 17.46 4.20 4.43
CA SER A 642 17.22 4.88 3.15
C SER A 642 18.39 4.80 2.18
N ASN A 643 19.60 4.59 2.69
CA ASN A 643 20.82 4.32 1.92
C ASN A 643 20.94 2.83 1.48
N GLY A 644 19.97 1.99 1.84
CA GLY A 644 19.94 0.56 1.57
C GLY A 644 20.64 -0.33 2.60
N SER A 645 21.33 0.21 3.61
CA SER A 645 21.95 -0.63 4.64
C SER A 645 20.92 -1.37 5.48
N VAL A 646 21.28 -2.57 5.89
CA VAL A 646 20.44 -3.43 6.73
C VAL A 646 21.02 -3.51 8.14
N VAL A 647 20.19 -3.29 9.15
CA VAL A 647 20.52 -3.45 10.57
C VAL A 647 19.57 -4.47 11.20
N THR A 648 20.10 -5.50 11.85
CA THR A 648 19.29 -6.53 12.51
C THR A 648 19.41 -6.51 14.03
N TRP A 649 18.34 -6.94 14.72
CA TRP A 649 18.33 -7.15 16.17
C TRP A 649 17.31 -8.23 16.57
N GLY A 650 17.38 -8.66 17.83
CA GLY A 650 16.59 -9.79 18.37
C GLY A 650 17.43 -11.03 18.56
N ASP A 651 16.80 -12.21 18.54
CA ASP A 651 17.51 -13.48 18.72
C ASP A 651 18.48 -13.76 17.56
N THR A 652 19.75 -14.00 17.89
CA THR A 652 20.81 -14.28 16.91
C THR A 652 20.57 -15.55 16.11
N ASP A 653 19.98 -16.58 16.74
CA ASP A 653 19.62 -17.84 16.07
C ASP A 653 18.42 -17.66 15.12
N TYR A 654 17.81 -16.48 15.10
CA TYR A 654 16.67 -16.14 14.24
C TYR A 654 17.02 -15.01 13.26
N GLY A 655 18.31 -14.71 13.06
CA GLY A 655 18.77 -13.67 12.12
C GLY A 655 18.97 -12.29 12.75
N GLY A 656 18.85 -12.16 14.07
CA GLY A 656 19.06 -10.90 14.82
C GLY A 656 20.51 -10.42 14.89
N ASN A 657 21.42 -11.05 14.14
CA ASN A 657 22.80 -10.59 13.95
C ASN A 657 23.25 -10.84 12.51
N ASN A 658 23.52 -9.77 11.77
CA ASN A 658 24.00 -9.79 10.39
C ASN A 658 25.48 -9.36 10.25
N ALA A 659 26.24 -9.24 11.34
CA ALA A 659 27.62 -8.71 11.32
C ALA A 659 28.56 -9.47 10.36
N ALA A 660 28.34 -10.78 10.17
CA ALA A 660 29.12 -11.60 9.25
C ALA A 660 28.87 -11.31 7.76
N VAL A 661 27.72 -10.70 7.44
CA VAL A 661 27.28 -10.42 6.06
C VAL A 661 27.06 -8.93 5.79
N GLN A 662 27.26 -8.06 6.79
CA GLN A 662 27.06 -6.60 6.70
C GLN A 662 27.84 -5.94 5.55
N ALA A 663 29.02 -6.43 5.17
CA ALA A 663 29.78 -5.86 4.06
C ALA A 663 29.13 -6.11 2.68
N TYR A 664 28.13 -6.98 2.63
CA TYR A 664 27.39 -7.36 1.43
C TYR A 664 25.93 -6.87 1.43
N LEU A 665 25.49 -6.23 2.53
CA LEU A 665 24.16 -5.66 2.75
C LEU A 665 24.28 -4.15 2.97
#